data_AF-A0A1S4E2W5-F1
#
_entry.id   AF-A0A1S4E2W5-F1
#
_cell.length_a   1.000
_cell.length_b   1.000
_cell.length_c   1.000
_cell.angle_alpha   90.00
_cell.angle_beta   90.00
_cell.angle_gamma   90.00
#
_symmetry.space_group_name_H-M   'P 1'
#
loop_
_entity.id
_entity.type
_entity.pdbx_description
1 polymer ?
#
loop_
_entity_poly.entity_id
_entity_poly.type
_entity_poly.pdbx_seq_one_letter_code
_entity_poly.pdbx_strand_id
1 'polypeptide(L)'
;MDEPISSNAETPLPTNSDQGNSVNGDEPMPDLPQNPSDSSSSDSDSEDDESNQNLQLHSLQSQLSSNASDYDAHVQYIKLLRKVGDIDNLRKAREAMSEIFPLSPSMWQEWAKDEASINTGPEALAAIERLYERGVFDYLSVSLWLDYLNFIREYDPLVQDCATSGIKKVRDLFERALTAAGLHFTEAEKLWEAYRDFEKAIYQTIAETDAQAKEKQIQLIRSIFHRQLSLPLSNMSSTLETYKAWELEVKQGCALDTESNYSDGVPTLVASTYRRALDMYNARVQLEDQISKQDLTDTERLHQYIIYLKFEQSAGDPARVQVLFERAIADFPVSVDLWLDYTCYIDKTLKVGNIVRNVYSRATRNCPWIGDLWVRYLLALERSHASEGEIASVFEKSLQCSFSTLDEYLDLFLTRIDGLRRRISSGVQLEDALEYSLIKETFQDICHSWLRFEREFGSLEDFDHAVRKVNPRLEELKSYKLQIDDSENPVKQSDHSKRKLGGDAPNVESPAKKLKDSAHGPKKVTEKGKAQLQNLDDQTGDIRGRVKKPDDSSDQQMNDSVQGKGKVYNDQCTAFISNLNLKVTYDHLRDFFQDVGGVVAIRILHDKFTGKSRGLAYVDFSDDAHLEAGVAKNKQLLLGKKISIARSDPKRGGHGMDRAGGGKRFESRSSSKEPHKVNEQPSGLRKHGGNSVELKGKNTFAVPRNVRALGWTADKPKTLEQDDENPKSNDEFRKLYFKG
;
A
#
# COMPACT_ATOMS: atom_id res chain seq x y z
N MET A 1 -75.71 28.57 -3.52
CA MET A 1 -75.80 30.04 -3.39
C MET A 1 -74.44 30.58 -3.75
N ASP A 2 -74.45 31.69 -4.46
CA ASP A 2 -73.54 31.90 -5.56
C ASP A 2 -72.39 32.86 -5.20
N GLU A 3 -71.57 33.19 -6.20
CA GLU A 3 -70.59 34.29 -6.25
C GLU A 3 -71.24 35.67 -5.88
N PRO A 4 -70.53 36.84 -5.75
CA PRO A 4 -69.34 37.22 -6.54
C PRO A 4 -68.39 38.36 -6.04
N ILE A 5 -67.49 38.82 -6.93
CA ILE A 5 -67.01 40.23 -7.20
C ILE A 5 -66.43 41.05 -6.02
N SER A 6 -65.20 41.60 -6.00
CA SER A 6 -64.36 42.35 -6.98
C SER A 6 -64.52 43.90 -6.95
N SER A 7 -63.46 44.63 -7.36
CA SER A 7 -63.41 45.99 -7.96
C SER A 7 -62.84 47.22 -7.19
N ASN A 8 -62.33 48.16 -8.01
CA ASN A 8 -61.99 49.60 -7.80
C ASN A 8 -60.69 49.94 -7.00
N ALA A 9 -59.70 50.75 -7.45
CA ALA A 9 -59.45 51.68 -8.58
C ALA A 9 -59.83 53.18 -8.41
N GLU A 10 -58.87 54.08 -8.67
CA GLU A 10 -59.06 55.47 -9.18
C GLU A 10 -57.75 56.10 -9.73
N THR A 11 -57.79 57.35 -10.25
CA THR A 11 -56.81 57.99 -11.21
C THR A 11 -56.33 59.39 -10.72
N PRO A 12 -55.81 60.40 -11.48
CA PRO A 12 -55.26 60.51 -12.87
C PRO A 12 -54.00 61.43 -13.12
N LEU A 13 -53.27 61.23 -14.25
CA LEU A 13 -52.65 62.20 -15.23
C LEU A 13 -51.78 63.44 -14.77
N PRO A 14 -51.06 64.23 -15.66
CA PRO A 14 -51.06 64.31 -17.15
C PRO A 14 -49.72 64.49 -17.93
N THR A 15 -49.74 64.21 -19.27
CA THR A 15 -48.88 64.80 -20.36
C THR A 15 -47.33 64.53 -20.33
N ASN A 16 -46.45 64.74 -21.33
CA ASN A 16 -46.42 65.03 -22.80
C ASN A 16 -44.96 64.76 -23.35
N SER A 17 -44.57 64.74 -24.64
CA SER A 17 -45.24 64.54 -25.96
C SER A 17 -44.22 64.55 -27.15
N ASP A 18 -44.60 63.92 -28.28
CA ASP A 18 -44.23 64.22 -29.70
C ASP A 18 -43.09 63.46 -30.45
N GLN A 19 -43.37 63.17 -31.74
CA GLN A 19 -42.53 62.73 -32.91
C GLN A 19 -41.76 61.37 -32.96
N GLY A 20 -42.01 60.56 -34.02
CA GLY A 20 -40.97 59.69 -34.66
C GLY A 20 -41.31 58.27 -35.22
N ASN A 21 -41.96 58.14 -36.40
CA ASN A 21 -41.97 57.00 -37.38
C ASN A 21 -41.85 55.50 -36.97
N SER A 22 -42.91 54.70 -37.30
CA SER A 22 -42.98 53.69 -38.40
C SER A 22 -41.77 52.81 -38.78
N VAL A 23 -41.86 51.47 -39.08
CA VAL A 23 -42.99 50.53 -39.40
C VAL A 23 -42.71 49.10 -38.85
N ASN A 24 -43.76 48.27 -38.71
CA ASN A 24 -43.75 46.81 -38.40
C ASN A 24 -43.10 45.96 -39.53
N GLY A 25 -42.82 44.65 -39.40
CA GLY A 25 -43.72 43.48 -39.20
C GLY A 25 -43.41 42.44 -40.32
N ASP A 26 -43.79 41.16 -40.30
CA ASP A 26 -44.50 40.30 -39.34
C ASP A 26 -44.02 38.83 -39.49
N GLU A 27 -44.27 37.98 -38.49
CA GLU A 27 -44.22 36.51 -38.57
C GLU A 27 -45.54 35.96 -39.19
N PRO A 28 -45.57 34.79 -39.89
CA PRO A 28 -45.62 33.49 -39.17
C PRO A 28 -45.10 32.22 -39.89
N MET A 29 -44.98 31.14 -39.11
CA MET A 29 -44.89 29.71 -39.50
C MET A 29 -46.29 29.11 -39.86
N PRO A 30 -46.45 27.81 -40.23
CA PRO A 30 -45.48 26.73 -40.57
C PRO A 30 -45.76 26.02 -41.94
N ASP A 31 -44.87 25.12 -42.41
CA ASP A 31 -45.14 23.66 -42.58
C ASP A 31 -44.02 22.87 -43.31
N LEU A 32 -44.04 21.54 -43.14
CA LEU A 32 -43.22 20.51 -43.82
C LEU A 32 -44.13 19.67 -44.77
N PRO A 33 -43.65 18.66 -45.56
CA PRO A 33 -42.27 18.22 -45.91
C PRO A 33 -42.02 18.08 -47.44
N GLN A 34 -40.77 17.78 -47.87
CA GLN A 34 -40.43 16.70 -48.84
C GLN A 34 -38.92 16.64 -49.22
N ASN A 35 -38.42 15.41 -49.44
CA ASN A 35 -37.17 15.06 -50.14
C ASN A 35 -37.44 15.04 -51.68
N PRO A 36 -36.45 15.18 -52.61
CA PRO A 36 -35.27 14.30 -52.67
C PRO A 36 -33.95 14.83 -53.33
N SER A 37 -33.00 13.90 -53.47
CA SER A 37 -31.88 13.81 -54.43
C SER A 37 -30.68 14.77 -54.34
N ASP A 38 -29.56 14.19 -53.91
CA ASP A 38 -28.24 14.19 -54.55
C ASP A 38 -27.59 15.51 -55.01
N SER A 39 -26.63 15.98 -54.20
CA SER A 39 -25.44 16.68 -54.70
C SER A 39 -24.20 16.29 -53.87
N SER A 40 -23.25 15.60 -54.49
CA SER A 40 -22.02 15.11 -53.84
C SER A 40 -20.85 16.06 -54.08
N SER A 41 -20.49 16.88 -53.08
CA SER A 41 -19.13 17.47 -52.93
C SER A 41 -18.97 18.29 -51.63
N SER A 42 -18.31 17.74 -50.61
CA SER A 42 -17.31 18.46 -49.78
C SER A 42 -16.54 17.50 -48.86
N ASP A 43 -15.68 16.66 -49.43
CA ASP A 43 -14.68 15.87 -48.67
C ASP A 43 -13.34 16.63 -48.56
N SER A 44 -13.37 17.98 -48.65
CA SER A 44 -12.16 18.82 -48.76
C SER A 44 -11.73 19.48 -47.45
N ASP A 45 -12.55 19.43 -46.41
CA ASP A 45 -12.28 20.07 -45.10
C ASP A 45 -11.65 19.09 -44.07
N SER A 46 -11.55 17.80 -44.41
CA SER A 46 -11.04 16.74 -43.52
C SER A 46 -9.52 16.55 -43.59
N GLU A 47 -8.92 16.59 -44.78
CA GLU A 47 -7.47 16.34 -44.96
C GLU A 47 -6.60 17.41 -44.26
N ASP A 48 -7.07 18.67 -44.23
CA ASP A 48 -6.41 19.75 -43.48
C ASP A 48 -6.52 19.55 -41.96
N ASP A 49 -7.65 19.04 -41.43
CA ASP A 49 -7.79 18.82 -39.98
C ASP A 49 -7.00 17.58 -39.51
N GLU A 50 -6.96 16.50 -40.30
CA GLU A 50 -6.14 15.32 -40.01
C GLU A 50 -4.63 15.59 -40.09
N SER A 51 -4.17 16.34 -41.10
CA SER A 51 -2.75 16.67 -41.26
C SER A 51 -2.24 17.58 -40.12
N ASN A 52 -3.04 18.56 -39.69
CA ASN A 52 -2.74 19.37 -38.51
C ASN A 52 -2.66 18.54 -37.21
N GLN A 53 -3.55 17.57 -37.02
CA GLN A 53 -3.51 16.68 -35.85
C GLN A 53 -2.26 15.79 -35.84
N ASN A 54 -1.85 15.24 -36.99
CA ASN A 54 -0.62 14.45 -37.09
C ASN A 54 0.65 15.28 -36.81
N LEU A 55 0.70 16.54 -37.24
CA LEU A 55 1.80 17.46 -36.88
C LEU A 55 1.86 17.74 -35.37
N GLN A 56 0.70 17.92 -34.72
CA GLN A 56 0.63 18.09 -33.27
C GLN A 56 1.07 16.82 -32.50
N LEU A 57 0.67 15.63 -32.96
CA LEU A 57 1.13 14.35 -32.39
C LEU A 57 2.67 14.22 -32.43
N HIS A 58 3.31 14.54 -33.55
CA HIS A 58 4.78 14.52 -33.64
C HIS A 58 5.45 15.58 -32.77
N SER A 59 4.86 16.77 -32.64
CA SER A 59 5.37 17.82 -31.74
C SER A 59 5.35 17.37 -30.28
N LEU A 60 4.22 16.83 -29.81
CA LEU A 60 4.05 16.31 -28.45
C LEU A 60 4.94 15.09 -28.17
N GLN A 61 5.07 14.17 -29.15
CA GLN A 61 6.00 13.04 -29.06
C GLN A 61 7.46 13.51 -28.93
N SER A 62 7.86 14.55 -29.67
CA SER A 62 9.19 15.15 -29.57
C SER A 62 9.42 15.78 -28.19
N GLN A 63 8.45 16.57 -27.71
CA GLN A 63 8.47 17.18 -26.37
C GLN A 63 8.63 16.12 -25.28
N LEU A 64 7.82 15.06 -25.28
CA LEU A 64 7.91 13.94 -24.34
C LEU A 64 9.22 13.14 -24.46
N SER A 65 9.81 13.06 -25.65
CA SER A 65 11.14 12.44 -25.83
C SER A 65 12.28 13.29 -25.24
N SER A 66 12.08 14.61 -25.11
CA SER A 66 13.03 15.54 -24.48
C SER A 66 12.80 15.71 -22.97
N ASN A 67 11.55 15.62 -22.51
CA ASN A 67 11.15 15.72 -21.12
C ASN A 67 9.98 14.76 -20.84
N ALA A 68 10.30 13.53 -20.43
CA ALA A 68 9.29 12.53 -20.08
C ALA A 68 8.47 12.90 -18.82
N SER A 69 8.90 13.90 -18.05
CA SER A 69 8.22 14.42 -16.85
C SER A 69 7.26 15.58 -17.14
N ASP A 70 6.96 15.86 -18.41
CA ASP A 70 5.98 16.88 -18.79
C ASP A 70 4.54 16.34 -18.71
N TYR A 71 3.89 16.55 -17.56
CA TYR A 71 2.53 16.07 -17.28
C TYR A 71 1.49 16.59 -18.29
N ASP A 72 1.56 17.87 -18.69
CA ASP A 72 0.56 18.43 -19.59
C ASP A 72 0.76 17.94 -21.03
N ALA A 73 2.01 17.79 -21.48
CA ALA A 73 2.30 17.15 -22.76
C ALA A 73 1.75 15.70 -22.82
N HIS A 74 1.87 14.90 -21.75
CA HIS A 74 1.24 13.57 -21.69
C HIS A 74 -0.28 13.66 -21.80
N VAL A 75 -0.92 14.55 -21.03
CA VAL A 75 -2.39 14.74 -21.06
C VAL A 75 -2.88 15.19 -22.44
N GLN A 76 -2.19 16.12 -23.10
CA GLN A 76 -2.51 16.56 -24.45
C GLN A 76 -2.31 15.44 -25.48
N TYR A 77 -1.20 14.69 -25.38
CA TYR A 77 -0.88 13.59 -26.30
C TYR A 77 -1.90 12.46 -26.22
N ILE A 78 -2.29 12.04 -25.01
CA ILE A 78 -3.32 11.02 -24.76
C ILE A 78 -4.68 11.49 -25.31
N LYS A 79 -5.09 12.73 -25.07
CA LYS A 79 -6.34 13.30 -25.62
C LYS A 79 -6.34 13.30 -27.16
N LEU A 80 -5.23 13.67 -27.78
CA LEU A 80 -5.12 13.76 -29.24
C LEU A 80 -5.11 12.37 -29.89
N LEU A 81 -4.35 11.41 -29.35
CA LEU A 81 -4.40 10.00 -29.78
C LEU A 81 -5.81 9.41 -29.66
N ARG A 82 -6.54 9.74 -28.58
CA ARG A 82 -7.93 9.33 -28.37
C ARG A 82 -8.90 9.98 -29.37
N LYS A 83 -8.67 11.24 -29.81
CA LYS A 83 -9.44 11.88 -30.90
C LYS A 83 -9.18 11.20 -32.26
N VAL A 84 -7.92 10.88 -32.56
CA VAL A 84 -7.48 10.29 -33.84
C VAL A 84 -7.82 8.79 -33.95
N GLY A 85 -8.00 8.09 -32.82
CA GLY A 85 -8.35 6.66 -32.79
C GLY A 85 -7.14 5.71 -32.88
N ASP A 86 -5.92 6.21 -32.66
CA ASP A 86 -4.70 5.39 -32.61
C ASP A 86 -4.61 4.64 -31.27
N ILE A 87 -5.34 3.54 -31.19
CA ILE A 87 -5.47 2.69 -29.98
C ILE A 87 -4.10 2.19 -29.48
N ASP A 88 -3.21 1.78 -30.39
CA ASP A 88 -1.94 1.16 -30.00
C ASP A 88 -0.93 2.16 -29.46
N ASN A 89 -0.90 3.40 -29.97
CA ASN A 89 -0.09 4.45 -29.36
C ASN A 89 -0.77 5.08 -28.15
N LEU A 90 -2.11 5.15 -28.11
CA LEU A 90 -2.89 5.55 -26.92
C LEU A 90 -2.59 4.66 -25.71
N ARG A 91 -2.52 3.34 -25.91
CA ARG A 91 -2.11 2.36 -24.88
C ARG A 91 -0.70 2.64 -24.35
N LYS A 92 0.27 2.81 -25.25
CA LYS A 92 1.68 3.09 -24.88
C LYS A 92 1.81 4.41 -24.12
N ALA A 93 1.10 5.46 -24.55
CA ALA A 93 1.10 6.75 -23.90
C ALA A 93 0.49 6.70 -22.49
N ARG A 94 -0.64 6.00 -22.32
CA ARG A 94 -1.28 5.81 -21.00
C ARG A 94 -0.44 4.98 -20.04
N GLU A 95 0.17 3.89 -20.50
CA GLU A 95 1.13 3.13 -19.68
C GLU A 95 2.31 4.00 -19.25
N ALA A 96 3.02 4.63 -20.20
CA ALA A 96 4.18 5.48 -19.92
C ALA A 96 3.86 6.66 -18.97
N MET A 97 2.68 7.29 -19.12
CA MET A 97 2.24 8.32 -18.18
C MET A 97 2.02 7.72 -16.77
N SER A 98 1.39 6.55 -16.67
CA SER A 98 1.03 5.92 -15.39
C SER A 98 2.21 5.35 -14.59
N GLU A 99 3.30 5.00 -15.27
CA GLU A 99 4.56 4.58 -14.65
C GLU A 99 5.22 5.76 -13.88
N ILE A 100 5.15 6.96 -14.46
CA ILE A 100 5.73 8.18 -13.89
C ILE A 100 4.78 8.84 -12.89
N PHE A 101 3.48 8.95 -13.23
CA PHE A 101 2.48 9.71 -12.50
C PHE A 101 1.34 8.84 -11.97
N PRO A 102 0.82 9.09 -10.76
CA PRO A 102 -0.49 8.59 -10.34
C PRO A 102 -1.59 9.28 -11.14
N LEU A 103 -2.38 8.52 -11.89
CA LEU A 103 -3.46 9.09 -12.71
C LEU A 103 -4.69 9.39 -11.85
N SER A 104 -5.46 10.42 -12.20
CA SER A 104 -6.69 10.75 -11.47
C SER A 104 -7.74 9.62 -11.62
N PRO A 105 -8.72 9.53 -10.70
CA PRO A 105 -9.78 8.54 -10.81
C PRO A 105 -10.55 8.59 -12.14
N SER A 106 -10.77 9.79 -12.70
CA SER A 106 -11.45 9.95 -13.98
C SER A 106 -10.61 9.49 -15.19
N MET A 107 -9.28 9.63 -15.12
CA MET A 107 -8.37 9.09 -16.15
C MET A 107 -8.34 7.55 -16.11
N TRP A 108 -8.35 6.93 -14.92
CA TRP A 108 -8.49 5.49 -14.78
C TRP A 108 -9.84 4.96 -15.30
N GLN A 109 -10.95 5.67 -15.02
CA GLN A 109 -12.27 5.34 -15.58
C GLN A 109 -12.31 5.46 -17.11
N GLU A 110 -11.73 6.54 -17.68
CA GLU A 110 -11.67 6.74 -19.13
C GLU A 110 -10.92 5.58 -19.83
N TRP A 111 -9.75 5.22 -19.30
CA TRP A 111 -8.94 4.13 -19.86
C TRP A 111 -9.64 2.77 -19.75
N ALA A 112 -10.20 2.43 -18.58
CA ALA A 112 -10.92 1.18 -18.40
C ALA A 112 -12.13 1.03 -19.33
N LYS A 113 -12.85 2.13 -19.61
CA LYS A 113 -13.99 2.17 -20.53
C LYS A 113 -13.59 2.06 -22.00
N ASP A 114 -12.52 2.74 -22.41
CA ASP A 114 -11.99 2.58 -23.76
C ASP A 114 -11.60 1.12 -24.02
N GLU A 115 -10.84 0.48 -23.13
CA GLU A 115 -10.45 -0.93 -23.26
C GLU A 115 -11.65 -1.88 -23.27
N ALA A 116 -12.67 -1.64 -22.42
CA ALA A 116 -13.91 -2.41 -22.41
C ALA A 116 -14.74 -2.26 -23.69
N SER A 117 -14.63 -1.12 -24.39
CA SER A 117 -15.28 -0.91 -25.70
C SER A 117 -14.55 -1.60 -26.86
N ILE A 118 -13.23 -1.80 -26.72
CA ILE A 118 -12.36 -2.35 -27.78
C ILE A 118 -12.25 -3.87 -27.70
N ASN A 119 -12.29 -4.46 -26.50
CA ASN A 119 -11.85 -5.84 -26.29
C ASN A 119 -12.81 -6.67 -25.42
N THR A 120 -13.37 -7.72 -26.00
CA THR A 120 -14.49 -8.51 -25.44
C THR A 120 -14.08 -9.92 -24.96
N GLY A 121 -12.79 -10.24 -24.93
CA GLY A 121 -12.28 -11.54 -24.48
C GLY A 121 -12.15 -11.69 -22.95
N PRO A 122 -12.08 -12.93 -22.41
CA PRO A 122 -11.85 -13.15 -20.98
C PRO A 122 -10.48 -12.65 -20.49
N GLU A 123 -9.47 -12.61 -21.38
CA GLU A 123 -8.18 -11.99 -21.10
C GLU A 123 -8.28 -10.45 -21.01
N ALA A 124 -9.21 -9.85 -21.75
CA ALA A 124 -9.53 -8.43 -21.68
C ALA A 124 -10.11 -8.06 -20.31
N LEU A 125 -11.07 -8.86 -19.82
CA LEU A 125 -11.65 -8.67 -18.49
C LEU A 125 -10.54 -8.69 -17.41
N ALA A 126 -9.62 -9.65 -17.48
CA ALA A 126 -8.49 -9.70 -16.56
C ALA A 126 -7.50 -8.53 -16.74
N ALA A 127 -7.38 -7.94 -17.92
CA ALA A 127 -6.58 -6.72 -18.14
C ALA A 127 -7.25 -5.47 -17.55
N ILE A 128 -8.54 -5.28 -17.81
CA ILE A 128 -9.34 -4.15 -17.32
C ILE A 128 -9.52 -4.22 -15.80
N GLU A 129 -9.70 -5.42 -15.23
CA GLU A 129 -9.70 -5.64 -13.78
C GLU A 129 -8.38 -5.17 -13.14
N ARG A 130 -7.22 -5.35 -13.79
CA ARG A 130 -5.93 -4.78 -13.32
C ARG A 130 -5.86 -3.26 -13.46
N LEU A 131 -6.50 -2.64 -14.46
CA LEU A 131 -6.57 -1.17 -14.58
C LEU A 131 -7.38 -0.58 -13.40
N TYR A 132 -8.51 -1.20 -13.06
CA TYR A 132 -9.26 -0.80 -11.87
C TYR A 132 -8.48 -1.01 -10.56
N GLU A 133 -7.77 -2.13 -10.38
CA GLU A 133 -6.89 -2.34 -9.21
C GLU A 133 -5.80 -1.25 -9.08
N ARG A 134 -5.19 -0.83 -10.20
CA ARG A 134 -4.20 0.28 -10.22
C ARG A 134 -4.85 1.59 -9.78
N GLY A 135 -6.03 1.91 -10.30
CA GLY A 135 -6.71 3.16 -9.98
C GLY A 135 -7.21 3.24 -8.53
N VAL A 136 -7.81 2.17 -7.98
CA VAL A 136 -8.27 2.14 -6.58
C VAL A 136 -7.12 2.00 -5.57
N PHE A 137 -5.93 1.62 -6.02
CA PHE A 137 -4.70 1.74 -5.24
C PHE A 137 -4.20 3.19 -5.20
N ASP A 138 -4.14 3.88 -6.34
CA ASP A 138 -3.63 5.25 -6.44
C ASP A 138 -4.41 6.21 -5.54
N TYR A 139 -5.75 6.26 -5.65
CA TYR A 139 -6.58 7.20 -4.90
C TYR A 139 -7.90 6.60 -4.37
N LEU A 140 -8.35 7.11 -3.22
CA LEU A 140 -9.65 6.78 -2.67
C LEU A 140 -10.78 7.50 -3.43
N SER A 141 -11.41 6.80 -4.38
CA SER A 141 -12.54 7.32 -5.15
C SER A 141 -13.74 6.38 -5.09
N VAL A 142 -14.87 6.87 -4.57
CA VAL A 142 -16.13 6.11 -4.52
C VAL A 142 -16.69 5.88 -5.93
N SER A 143 -16.59 6.87 -6.82
CA SER A 143 -17.04 6.73 -8.21
C SER A 143 -16.23 5.67 -8.97
N LEU A 144 -14.92 5.57 -8.77
CA LEU A 144 -14.09 4.53 -9.37
C LEU A 144 -14.42 3.13 -8.85
N TRP A 145 -14.65 2.97 -7.54
CA TRP A 145 -15.10 1.69 -6.96
C TRP A 145 -16.46 1.25 -7.54
N LEU A 146 -17.40 2.18 -7.73
CA LEU A 146 -18.71 1.88 -8.33
C LEU A 146 -18.59 1.49 -9.81
N ASP A 147 -17.70 2.15 -10.56
CA ASP A 147 -17.43 1.84 -11.97
C ASP A 147 -16.86 0.43 -12.12
N TYR A 148 -15.89 0.06 -11.27
CA TYR A 148 -15.32 -1.28 -11.19
C TYR A 148 -16.36 -2.34 -10.80
N LEU A 149 -17.18 -2.06 -9.78
CA LEU A 149 -18.27 -2.94 -9.35
C LEU A 149 -19.30 -3.18 -10.46
N ASN A 150 -19.63 -2.14 -11.24
CA ASN A 150 -20.54 -2.25 -12.37
C ASN A 150 -19.89 -3.01 -13.55
N PHE A 151 -18.63 -2.73 -13.88
CA PHE A 151 -17.88 -3.48 -14.90
C PHE A 151 -17.86 -4.98 -14.61
N ILE A 152 -17.55 -5.40 -13.38
CA ILE A 152 -17.55 -6.82 -13.01
C ILE A 152 -18.98 -7.42 -13.04
N ARG A 153 -20.03 -6.65 -12.79
CA ARG A 153 -21.42 -7.10 -12.92
C ARG A 153 -21.90 -7.21 -14.37
N GLU A 154 -21.39 -6.37 -15.25
CA GLU A 154 -21.78 -6.29 -16.66
C GLU A 154 -20.99 -7.27 -17.55
N TYR A 155 -19.70 -7.49 -17.26
CA TYR A 155 -18.79 -8.24 -18.15
C TYR A 155 -18.33 -9.62 -17.64
N ASP A 156 -18.43 -9.94 -16.34
CA ASP A 156 -18.00 -11.24 -15.81
C ASP A 156 -19.11 -12.31 -16.00
N PRO A 157 -18.90 -13.36 -16.83
CA PRO A 157 -19.94 -14.34 -17.12
C PRO A 157 -20.44 -15.08 -15.88
N LEU A 158 -19.57 -15.32 -14.89
CA LEU A 158 -19.97 -15.99 -13.65
C LEU A 158 -20.90 -15.12 -12.79
N VAL A 159 -20.89 -13.80 -13.00
CA VAL A 159 -21.79 -12.85 -12.34
C VAL A 159 -23.10 -12.73 -13.12
N GLN A 160 -23.03 -12.65 -14.46
CA GLN A 160 -24.21 -12.70 -15.34
C GLN A 160 -25.05 -13.96 -15.11
N ASP A 161 -24.42 -15.14 -15.11
CA ASP A 161 -25.04 -16.44 -14.84
C ASP A 161 -25.54 -16.61 -13.40
N CYS A 162 -25.36 -15.60 -12.53
CA CYS A 162 -25.65 -15.64 -11.09
C CYS A 162 -24.98 -16.84 -10.37
N ALA A 163 -23.82 -17.28 -10.86
CA ALA A 163 -23.11 -18.42 -10.29
C ALA A 163 -22.64 -18.11 -8.87
N THR A 164 -22.62 -19.11 -7.99
CA THR A 164 -22.23 -18.94 -6.58
C THR A 164 -20.80 -18.41 -6.39
N SER A 165 -19.92 -18.69 -7.35
CA SER A 165 -18.57 -18.12 -7.45
C SER A 165 -18.57 -16.64 -7.86
N GLY A 166 -19.36 -16.24 -8.86
CA GLY A 166 -19.48 -14.85 -9.31
C GLY A 166 -20.14 -13.97 -8.25
N ILE A 167 -21.26 -14.42 -7.66
CA ILE A 167 -21.89 -13.76 -6.51
C ILE A 167 -20.88 -13.57 -5.37
N LYS A 168 -20.02 -14.56 -5.09
CA LYS A 168 -18.95 -14.43 -4.10
C LYS A 168 -17.89 -13.40 -4.53
N LYS A 169 -17.44 -13.39 -5.80
CA LYS A 169 -16.49 -12.39 -6.33
C LYS A 169 -17.01 -10.96 -6.09
N VAL A 170 -18.28 -10.70 -6.41
CA VAL A 170 -18.89 -9.37 -6.21
C VAL A 170 -19.07 -9.02 -4.72
N ARG A 171 -19.45 -9.98 -3.87
CA ARG A 171 -19.49 -9.78 -2.40
C ARG A 171 -18.12 -9.43 -1.82
N ASP A 172 -17.10 -10.21 -2.16
CA ASP A 172 -15.71 -9.94 -1.74
C ASP A 172 -15.24 -8.56 -2.24
N LEU A 173 -15.64 -8.17 -3.45
CA LEU A 173 -15.35 -6.86 -4.05
C LEU A 173 -16.05 -5.70 -3.32
N PHE A 174 -17.34 -5.83 -3.00
CA PHE A 174 -18.07 -4.86 -2.18
C PHE A 174 -17.44 -4.70 -0.78
N GLU A 175 -17.06 -5.79 -0.12
CA GLU A 175 -16.40 -5.71 1.20
C GLU A 175 -15.03 -5.03 1.14
N ARG A 176 -14.27 -5.15 0.04
CA ARG A 176 -13.06 -4.33 -0.18
C ARG A 176 -13.41 -2.86 -0.39
N ALA A 177 -14.37 -2.55 -1.25
CA ALA A 177 -14.80 -1.17 -1.51
C ALA A 177 -15.29 -0.48 -0.23
N LEU A 178 -16.02 -1.20 0.64
CA LEU A 178 -16.45 -0.70 1.95
C LEU A 178 -15.32 -0.65 2.98
N THR A 179 -14.29 -1.51 2.88
CA THR A 179 -13.08 -1.41 3.71
C THR A 179 -12.25 -0.17 3.36
N ALA A 180 -12.18 0.20 2.07
CA ALA A 180 -11.47 1.39 1.62
C ALA A 180 -12.28 2.68 1.85
N ALA A 181 -13.54 2.70 1.38
CA ALA A 181 -14.35 3.90 1.23
C ALA A 181 -15.65 3.93 2.06
N GLY A 182 -16.01 2.86 2.77
CA GLY A 182 -17.29 2.74 3.48
C GLY A 182 -17.48 3.72 4.66
N LEU A 183 -16.42 4.41 5.08
CA LEU A 183 -16.44 5.48 6.10
C LEU A 183 -16.44 6.90 5.51
N HIS A 184 -16.42 7.04 4.17
CA HIS A 184 -16.38 8.33 3.49
C HIS A 184 -17.70 9.11 3.71
N PHE A 185 -17.64 10.16 4.50
CA PHE A 185 -18.82 10.84 5.07
C PHE A 185 -19.94 11.18 4.07
N THR A 186 -19.60 11.83 2.96
CA THR A 186 -20.58 12.26 1.94
C THR A 186 -20.90 11.18 0.91
N GLU A 187 -19.89 10.51 0.35
CA GLU A 187 -20.08 9.61 -0.80
C GLU A 187 -20.35 8.13 -0.47
N ALA A 188 -20.00 7.63 0.72
CA ALA A 188 -20.07 6.18 1.01
C ALA A 188 -21.49 5.60 0.87
N GLU A 189 -22.53 6.43 1.06
CA GLU A 189 -23.93 6.14 0.72
C GLU A 189 -24.06 5.31 -0.55
N LYS A 190 -23.41 5.75 -1.63
CA LYS A 190 -23.53 5.18 -2.98
C LYS A 190 -23.05 3.73 -3.04
N LEU A 191 -22.00 3.39 -2.29
CA LEU A 191 -21.47 2.01 -2.18
C LEU A 191 -22.33 1.14 -1.28
N TRP A 192 -22.79 1.67 -0.13
CA TRP A 192 -23.71 0.96 0.73
C TRP A 192 -25.03 0.64 0.00
N GLU A 193 -25.54 1.58 -0.80
CA GLU A 193 -26.74 1.43 -1.61
C GLU A 193 -26.55 0.41 -2.74
N ALA A 194 -25.51 0.55 -3.55
CA ALA A 194 -25.19 -0.43 -4.59
C ALA A 194 -25.06 -1.86 -4.04
N TYR A 195 -24.53 -2.03 -2.82
CA TYR A 195 -24.45 -3.34 -2.17
C TYR A 195 -25.81 -3.83 -1.67
N ARG A 196 -26.62 -2.98 -1.02
CA ARG A 196 -27.99 -3.34 -0.62
C ARG A 196 -28.81 -3.78 -1.84
N ASP A 197 -28.71 -3.07 -2.96
CA ASP A 197 -29.53 -3.32 -4.15
C ASP A 197 -29.04 -4.53 -4.95
N PHE A 198 -27.72 -4.80 -4.98
CA PHE A 198 -27.18 -6.07 -5.44
C PHE A 198 -27.73 -7.26 -4.64
N GLU A 199 -27.78 -7.14 -3.31
CA GLU A 199 -28.32 -8.20 -2.45
C GLU A 199 -29.85 -8.33 -2.51
N LYS A 200 -30.59 -7.23 -2.77
CA LYS A 200 -32.02 -7.28 -3.11
C LYS A 200 -32.26 -7.99 -4.45
N ALA A 201 -31.43 -7.75 -5.47
CA ALA A 201 -31.53 -8.43 -6.76
C ALA A 201 -31.31 -9.94 -6.60
N ILE A 202 -30.32 -10.37 -5.79
CA ILE A 202 -30.14 -11.78 -5.45
C ILE A 202 -31.35 -12.35 -4.70
N TYR A 203 -31.99 -11.59 -3.81
CA TYR A 203 -33.22 -12.05 -3.15
C TYR A 203 -34.36 -12.34 -4.15
N GLN A 204 -34.43 -11.60 -5.25
CA GLN A 204 -35.42 -11.80 -6.32
C GLN A 204 -35.12 -13.02 -7.22
N THR A 205 -33.87 -13.50 -7.30
CA THR A 205 -33.53 -14.70 -8.09
C THR A 205 -33.65 -16.02 -7.29
N ILE A 206 -33.78 -15.96 -5.97
CA ILE A 206 -34.03 -17.14 -5.13
C ILE A 206 -35.48 -17.61 -5.31
N ALA A 207 -35.65 -18.89 -5.65
CA ALA A 207 -36.97 -19.50 -5.85
C ALA A 207 -37.87 -19.40 -4.60
N GLU A 208 -39.16 -19.13 -4.79
CA GLU A 208 -40.16 -19.02 -3.70
C GLU A 208 -40.27 -20.27 -2.80
N THR A 209 -39.84 -21.43 -3.29
CA THR A 209 -39.84 -22.69 -2.54
C THR A 209 -38.67 -22.81 -1.56
N ASP A 210 -37.57 -22.06 -1.71
CA ASP A 210 -36.44 -22.06 -0.77
C ASP A 210 -36.54 -20.89 0.22
N ALA A 211 -37.51 -21.01 1.13
CA ALA A 211 -37.66 -20.11 2.26
C ALA A 211 -36.40 -20.01 3.14
N GLN A 212 -35.52 -21.03 3.16
CA GLN A 212 -34.31 -21.01 3.97
C GLN A 212 -33.19 -20.17 3.32
N ALA A 213 -33.05 -20.20 2.00
CA ALA A 213 -32.17 -19.28 1.28
C ALA A 213 -32.71 -17.85 1.33
N LYS A 214 -34.02 -17.65 1.14
CA LYS A 214 -34.65 -16.32 1.27
C LYS A 214 -34.43 -15.69 2.64
N GLU A 215 -34.64 -16.43 3.73
CA GLU A 215 -34.40 -15.90 5.09
C GLU A 215 -32.91 -15.58 5.33
N LYS A 216 -31.96 -16.42 4.90
CA LYS A 216 -30.52 -16.11 4.97
C LYS A 216 -30.18 -14.81 4.22
N GLN A 217 -30.81 -14.60 3.06
CA GLN A 217 -30.59 -13.43 2.22
C GLN A 217 -31.21 -12.16 2.83
N ILE A 218 -32.40 -12.26 3.44
CA ILE A 218 -33.01 -11.18 4.25
C ILE A 218 -32.09 -10.80 5.41
N GLN A 219 -31.54 -11.77 6.15
CA GLN A 219 -30.61 -11.50 7.25
C GLN A 219 -29.30 -10.84 6.78
N LEU A 220 -28.83 -11.14 5.56
CA LEU A 220 -27.67 -10.45 4.96
C LEU A 220 -27.99 -8.98 4.65
N ILE A 221 -29.12 -8.69 3.98
CA ILE A 221 -29.56 -7.32 3.68
C ILE A 221 -29.76 -6.52 4.98
N ARG A 222 -30.39 -7.12 5.98
CA ARG A 222 -30.56 -6.56 7.34
C ARG A 222 -29.22 -6.21 7.99
N SER A 223 -28.22 -7.09 7.89
CA SER A 223 -26.87 -6.85 8.40
C SER A 223 -26.17 -5.68 7.72
N ILE A 224 -26.35 -5.50 6.39
CA ILE A 224 -25.81 -4.36 5.64
C ILE A 224 -26.44 -3.04 6.13
N PHE A 225 -27.78 -2.99 6.27
CA PHE A 225 -28.45 -1.84 6.88
C PHE A 225 -27.93 -1.54 8.29
N HIS A 226 -27.81 -2.55 9.16
CA HIS A 226 -27.36 -2.36 10.55
C HIS A 226 -25.91 -1.86 10.64
N ARG A 227 -25.04 -2.30 9.72
CA ARG A 227 -23.67 -1.78 9.58
C ARG A 227 -23.67 -0.32 9.17
N GLN A 228 -24.36 0.04 8.08
CA GLN A 228 -24.43 1.41 7.58
C GLN A 228 -25.05 2.39 8.60
N LEU A 229 -26.17 2.01 9.24
CA LEU A 229 -26.84 2.81 10.27
C LEU A 229 -25.98 3.03 11.53
N SER A 230 -24.87 2.32 11.67
CA SER A 230 -23.90 2.48 12.76
C SER A 230 -22.73 3.42 12.39
N LEU A 231 -22.78 4.11 11.24
CA LEU A 231 -21.73 5.00 10.72
C LEU A 231 -22.23 6.45 10.56
N PRO A 232 -21.40 7.48 10.84
CA PRO A 232 -21.74 8.88 10.63
C PRO A 232 -21.61 9.26 9.15
N LEU A 233 -22.68 9.06 8.38
CA LEU A 233 -22.78 9.42 6.96
C LEU A 233 -23.78 10.56 6.74
N SER A 234 -23.65 11.27 5.62
CA SER A 234 -24.59 12.33 5.17
C SER A 234 -26.07 11.90 5.16
N ASN A 235 -26.33 10.63 4.84
CA ASN A 235 -27.66 10.13 4.49
C ASN A 235 -28.36 9.31 5.59
N MET A 236 -27.87 9.38 6.84
CA MET A 236 -28.32 8.51 7.94
C MET A 236 -29.85 8.46 8.10
N SER A 237 -30.53 9.60 8.07
CA SER A 237 -32.00 9.68 8.22
C SER A 237 -32.75 8.96 7.11
N SER A 238 -32.38 9.20 5.85
CA SER A 238 -32.96 8.53 4.67
C SER A 238 -32.72 7.01 4.71
N THR A 239 -31.52 6.59 5.16
CA THR A 239 -31.22 5.16 5.35
C THR A 239 -32.11 4.54 6.44
N LEU A 240 -32.40 5.27 7.52
CA LEU A 240 -33.25 4.78 8.61
C LEU A 240 -34.72 4.64 8.17
N GLU A 241 -35.23 5.61 7.41
CA GLU A 241 -36.56 5.57 6.82
C GLU A 241 -36.69 4.41 5.82
N THR A 242 -35.71 4.26 4.92
CA THR A 242 -35.61 3.13 3.98
C THR A 242 -35.56 1.78 4.71
N TYR A 243 -34.79 1.68 5.79
CA TYR A 243 -34.72 0.46 6.61
C TYR A 243 -36.06 0.14 7.30
N LYS A 244 -36.76 1.16 7.85
CA LYS A 244 -38.08 0.99 8.46
C LYS A 244 -39.13 0.51 7.44
N ALA A 245 -39.13 1.07 6.24
CA ALA A 245 -40.02 0.64 5.16
C ALA A 245 -39.75 -0.81 4.75
N TRP A 246 -38.48 -1.14 4.49
CA TRP A 246 -38.07 -2.49 4.09
C TRP A 246 -38.36 -3.56 5.15
N GLU A 247 -38.13 -3.28 6.45
CA GLU A 247 -38.54 -4.20 7.52
C GLU A 247 -40.06 -4.38 7.60
N LEU A 248 -40.85 -3.35 7.27
CA LEU A 248 -42.31 -3.45 7.25
C LEU A 248 -42.79 -4.33 6.10
N GLU A 249 -42.19 -4.21 4.91
CA GLU A 249 -42.44 -5.08 3.75
C GLU A 249 -42.09 -6.54 4.06
N VAL A 250 -40.89 -6.79 4.61
CA VAL A 250 -40.45 -8.14 5.03
C VAL A 250 -41.39 -8.72 6.10
N LYS A 251 -41.81 -7.93 7.09
CA LYS A 251 -42.71 -8.39 8.16
C LYS A 251 -44.14 -8.64 7.70
N GLN A 252 -44.63 -7.99 6.64
CA GLN A 252 -45.93 -8.34 6.04
C GLN A 252 -45.95 -9.76 5.44
N GLY A 253 -44.78 -10.34 5.14
CA GLY A 253 -44.62 -11.73 4.71
C GLY A 253 -44.50 -12.76 5.84
N CYS A 254 -44.51 -12.38 7.13
CA CYS A 254 -44.33 -13.30 8.26
C CYS A 254 -45.34 -13.05 9.39
N ALA A 255 -45.72 -14.13 10.07
CA ALA A 255 -46.67 -14.04 11.20
C ALA A 255 -46.07 -13.23 12.37
N LEU A 256 -46.92 -12.43 13.02
CA LEU A 256 -46.51 -11.46 14.04
C LEU A 256 -46.21 -12.13 15.40
N ASP A 257 -44.93 -12.29 15.72
CA ASP A 257 -44.46 -12.34 17.11
C ASP A 257 -44.01 -10.93 17.56
N THR A 258 -44.77 -10.35 18.50
CA THR A 258 -44.59 -8.97 18.97
C THR A 258 -43.49 -8.90 20.04
N GLU A 259 -42.22 -9.03 19.62
CA GLU A 259 -41.08 -8.95 20.54
C GLU A 259 -40.93 -7.58 21.21
N SER A 260 -40.72 -7.59 22.53
CA SER A 260 -40.41 -6.43 23.37
C SER A 260 -39.03 -5.78 23.10
N ASN A 261 -38.31 -6.25 22.08
CA ASN A 261 -36.95 -5.84 21.72
C ASN A 261 -36.89 -4.66 20.73
N TYR A 262 -38.04 -4.22 20.20
CA TYR A 262 -38.15 -3.14 19.21
C TYR A 262 -38.55 -1.80 19.85
N SER A 263 -37.95 -0.71 19.37
CA SER A 263 -38.26 0.67 19.69
C SER A 263 -38.48 1.44 18.39
N ASP A 264 -39.66 2.04 18.21
CA ASP A 264 -40.00 2.81 17.00
C ASP A 264 -39.72 2.04 15.68
N GLY A 265 -40.22 0.79 15.62
CA GLY A 265 -40.06 -0.13 14.48
C GLY A 265 -38.67 -0.77 14.31
N VAL A 266 -37.66 -0.29 15.04
CA VAL A 266 -36.24 -0.66 14.88
C VAL A 266 -35.74 -1.48 16.09
N PRO A 267 -34.84 -2.47 15.93
CA PRO A 267 -34.30 -3.19 17.08
C PRO A 267 -33.56 -2.25 18.04
N THR A 268 -33.75 -2.41 19.35
CA THR A 268 -33.21 -1.47 20.37
C THR A 268 -31.69 -1.28 20.28
N LEU A 269 -30.94 -2.32 19.91
CA LEU A 269 -29.51 -2.24 19.65
C LEU A 269 -29.18 -1.28 18.49
N VAL A 270 -29.89 -1.41 17.36
CA VAL A 270 -29.69 -0.57 16.16
C VAL A 270 -30.09 0.88 16.44
N ALA A 271 -31.18 1.10 17.18
CA ALA A 271 -31.56 2.43 17.64
C ALA A 271 -30.48 3.07 18.55
N SER A 272 -29.72 2.26 19.31
CA SER A 272 -28.61 2.75 20.14
C SER A 272 -27.33 3.05 19.34
N THR A 273 -26.98 2.23 18.33
CA THR A 273 -25.80 2.48 17.49
C THR A 273 -26.04 3.65 16.53
N TYR A 274 -27.25 3.76 15.98
CA TYR A 274 -27.71 4.91 15.19
C TYR A 274 -27.59 6.22 15.96
N ARG A 275 -28.06 6.27 17.22
CA ARG A 275 -27.93 7.49 18.04
C ARG A 275 -26.47 7.92 18.21
N ARG A 276 -25.57 6.99 18.55
CA ARG A 276 -24.13 7.27 18.66
C ARG A 276 -23.52 7.73 17.34
N ALA A 277 -23.93 7.14 16.22
CA ALA A 277 -23.49 7.55 14.89
C ALA A 277 -24.04 8.95 14.52
N LEU A 278 -25.25 9.30 14.95
CA LEU A 278 -25.84 10.63 14.76
C LEU A 278 -25.10 11.69 15.60
N ASP A 279 -24.71 11.37 16.84
CA ASP A 279 -23.83 12.21 17.66
C ASP A 279 -22.48 12.45 16.95
N MET A 280 -21.91 11.40 16.35
CA MET A 280 -20.67 11.50 15.55
C MET A 280 -20.86 12.30 14.24
N TYR A 281 -22.02 12.24 13.60
CA TYR A 281 -22.37 13.02 12.42
C TYR A 281 -22.52 14.52 12.76
N ASN A 282 -23.27 14.83 13.82
CA ASN A 282 -23.49 16.21 14.29
C ASN A 282 -22.19 16.93 14.64
N ALA A 283 -21.19 16.19 15.15
CA ALA A 283 -19.86 16.73 15.45
C ALA A 283 -18.98 16.99 14.20
N ARG A 284 -19.46 16.68 12.99
CA ARG A 284 -18.67 16.66 11.73
C ARG A 284 -19.30 17.40 10.57
N VAL A 285 -20.64 17.46 10.49
CA VAL A 285 -21.36 18.12 9.39
C VAL A 285 -20.81 19.52 9.09
N GLN A 286 -20.59 20.36 10.11
CA GLN A 286 -20.04 21.71 9.93
C GLN A 286 -18.60 21.76 9.39
N LEU A 287 -17.80 20.70 9.54
CA LEU A 287 -16.43 20.61 9.02
C LEU A 287 -16.45 20.15 7.55
N GLU A 288 -17.35 19.23 7.22
CA GLU A 288 -17.61 18.79 5.84
C GLU A 288 -18.22 19.94 5.01
N ASP A 289 -19.21 20.66 5.57
CA ASP A 289 -19.77 21.90 5.02
C ASP A 289 -18.69 22.97 4.75
N GLN A 290 -17.67 23.05 5.61
CA GLN A 290 -16.57 24.00 5.44
C GLN A 290 -15.63 23.63 4.29
N ILE A 291 -15.43 22.34 4.00
CA ILE A 291 -14.60 21.86 2.88
C ILE A 291 -15.39 21.93 1.55
N SER A 292 -16.70 21.67 1.57
CA SER A 292 -17.55 21.59 0.37
C SER A 292 -18.05 22.94 -0.18
N LYS A 293 -17.52 24.08 0.29
CA LYS A 293 -17.85 25.42 -0.23
C LYS A 293 -17.26 25.64 -1.63
N GLN A 294 -18.11 26.05 -2.57
CA GLN A 294 -17.73 26.25 -3.97
C GLN A 294 -16.75 27.43 -4.17
N ASP A 295 -16.86 28.49 -3.37
CA ASP A 295 -16.06 29.71 -3.51
C ASP A 295 -14.64 29.63 -2.90
N LEU A 296 -14.21 28.47 -2.42
CA LEU A 296 -12.88 28.33 -1.78
C LEU A 296 -11.76 28.11 -2.78
N THR A 297 -10.68 28.87 -2.61
CA THR A 297 -9.39 28.55 -3.24
C THR A 297 -8.84 27.22 -2.71
N ASP A 298 -7.98 26.58 -3.50
CA ASP A 298 -7.35 25.32 -3.14
C ASP A 298 -6.58 25.40 -1.81
N THR A 299 -5.88 26.51 -1.56
CA THR A 299 -5.17 26.79 -0.31
C THR A 299 -6.11 26.86 0.90
N GLU A 300 -7.27 27.49 0.77
CA GLU A 300 -8.27 27.58 1.84
C GLU A 300 -8.94 26.23 2.10
N ARG A 301 -9.27 25.48 1.04
CA ARG A 301 -9.88 24.14 1.13
C ARG A 301 -8.92 23.14 1.79
N LEU A 302 -7.63 23.18 1.42
CA LEU A 302 -6.55 22.46 2.10
C LEU A 302 -6.45 22.87 3.59
N HIS A 303 -6.58 24.15 3.91
CA HIS A 303 -6.60 24.62 5.30
C HIS A 303 -7.80 24.05 6.09
N GLN A 304 -9.00 23.94 5.49
CA GLN A 304 -10.15 23.30 6.12
C GLN A 304 -9.92 21.80 6.37
N TYR A 305 -9.32 21.07 5.41
CA TYR A 305 -8.87 19.69 5.62
C TYR A 305 -7.90 19.58 6.80
N ILE A 306 -6.93 20.48 6.92
CA ILE A 306 -5.95 20.50 8.03
C ILE A 306 -6.64 20.76 9.40
N ILE A 307 -7.68 21.61 9.45
CA ILE A 307 -8.50 21.81 10.65
C ILE A 307 -9.24 20.52 11.02
N TYR A 308 -9.89 19.88 10.05
CA TYR A 308 -10.68 18.66 10.27
C TYR A 308 -9.80 17.45 10.62
N LEU A 309 -8.60 17.32 10.03
CA LEU A 309 -7.61 16.31 10.40
C LEU A 309 -7.18 16.44 11.87
N LYS A 310 -6.95 17.67 12.35
CA LYS A 310 -6.65 17.92 13.77
C LYS A 310 -7.83 17.54 14.68
N PHE A 311 -9.07 17.78 14.25
CA PHE A 311 -10.27 17.32 14.96
C PHE A 311 -10.34 15.78 15.02
N GLU A 312 -10.25 15.06 13.90
CA GLU A 312 -10.33 13.58 13.90
C GLU A 312 -9.17 12.95 14.68
N GLN A 313 -7.95 13.51 14.60
CA GLN A 313 -6.81 13.09 15.41
C GLN A 313 -7.07 13.27 16.91
N SER A 314 -7.79 14.34 17.32
CA SER A 314 -8.21 14.55 18.71
C SER A 314 -9.36 13.63 19.15
N ALA A 315 -10.23 13.22 18.22
CA ALA A 315 -11.29 12.25 18.46
C ALA A 315 -10.77 10.81 18.62
N GLY A 316 -9.60 10.51 18.03
CA GLY A 316 -8.83 9.29 18.31
C GLY A 316 -9.28 8.03 17.58
N ASP A 317 -10.07 8.14 16.51
CA ASP A 317 -10.45 7.02 15.62
C ASP A 317 -9.46 6.91 14.45
N PRO A 318 -8.59 5.88 14.40
CA PRO A 318 -7.56 5.80 13.36
C PRO A 318 -8.10 5.53 11.97
N ALA A 319 -9.24 4.85 11.84
CA ALA A 319 -9.83 4.55 10.53
C ALA A 319 -10.45 5.81 9.92
N ARG A 320 -11.06 6.67 10.76
CA ARG A 320 -11.56 7.97 10.33
C ARG A 320 -10.45 8.96 9.98
N VAL A 321 -9.39 9.04 10.77
CA VAL A 321 -8.21 9.85 10.43
C VAL A 321 -7.60 9.37 9.12
N GLN A 322 -7.47 8.06 8.92
CA GLN A 322 -6.96 7.50 7.67
C GLN A 322 -7.83 7.90 6.46
N VAL A 323 -9.14 7.68 6.51
CA VAL A 323 -10.05 8.02 5.40
C VAL A 323 -10.10 9.53 5.12
N LEU A 324 -9.94 10.38 6.14
CA LEU A 324 -9.84 11.83 5.91
C LEU A 324 -8.51 12.24 5.25
N PHE A 325 -7.38 11.59 5.60
CA PHE A 325 -6.12 11.77 4.87
C PHE A 325 -6.23 11.27 3.42
N GLU A 326 -6.80 10.09 3.18
CA GLU A 326 -7.01 9.53 1.83
C GLU A 326 -7.87 10.43 0.94
N ARG A 327 -8.85 11.15 1.51
CA ARG A 327 -9.61 12.21 0.81
C ARG A 327 -8.74 13.43 0.50
N ALA A 328 -8.02 13.95 1.50
CA ALA A 328 -7.20 15.15 1.34
C ALA A 328 -6.07 14.97 0.30
N ILE A 329 -5.47 13.78 0.19
CA ILE A 329 -4.46 13.46 -0.84
C ILE A 329 -5.06 13.16 -2.22
N ALA A 330 -6.36 12.84 -2.32
CA ALA A 330 -7.03 12.73 -3.62
C ALA A 330 -7.33 14.11 -4.22
N ASP A 331 -7.68 15.09 -3.37
CA ASP A 331 -7.87 16.49 -3.75
C ASP A 331 -6.54 17.24 -3.95
N PHE A 332 -5.52 16.95 -3.12
CA PHE A 332 -4.22 17.65 -3.10
C PHE A 332 -3.01 16.70 -3.21
N PRO A 333 -2.90 15.93 -4.31
CA PRO A 333 -1.92 14.84 -4.45
C PRO A 333 -0.46 15.26 -4.33
N VAL A 334 -0.10 16.46 -4.79
CA VAL A 334 1.28 16.99 -4.74
C VAL A 334 1.60 17.73 -3.42
N SER A 335 0.71 17.69 -2.42
CA SER A 335 0.94 18.35 -1.13
C SER A 335 1.93 17.58 -0.27
N VAL A 336 3.18 18.05 -0.26
CA VAL A 336 4.30 17.49 0.51
C VAL A 336 3.95 17.40 2.00
N ASP A 337 3.37 18.45 2.58
CA ASP A 337 2.99 18.49 4.00
C ASP A 337 1.95 17.42 4.35
N LEU A 338 0.92 17.21 3.52
CA LEU A 338 -0.06 16.14 3.75
C LEU A 338 0.59 14.76 3.75
N TRP A 339 1.50 14.47 2.82
CA TRP A 339 2.21 13.19 2.79
C TRP A 339 3.17 13.01 3.97
N LEU A 340 3.86 14.07 4.38
CA LEU A 340 4.76 14.05 5.54
C LEU A 340 3.98 13.85 6.85
N ASP A 341 2.82 14.49 7.03
CA ASP A 341 1.95 14.29 8.20
C ASP A 341 1.24 12.92 8.15
N TYR A 342 0.75 12.48 7.00
CA TYR A 342 0.03 11.21 6.86
C TYR A 342 0.94 10.01 7.12
N THR A 343 2.13 9.98 6.49
CA THR A 343 3.13 8.93 6.74
C THR A 343 3.56 8.91 8.21
N CYS A 344 3.81 10.09 8.80
CA CYS A 344 4.15 10.28 10.21
C CYS A 344 3.03 9.83 11.17
N TYR A 345 1.75 9.99 10.79
CA TYR A 345 0.61 9.48 11.54
C TYR A 345 0.55 7.94 11.50
N ILE A 346 0.58 7.36 10.31
CA ILE A 346 0.50 5.90 10.06
C ILE A 346 1.61 5.14 10.80
N ASP A 347 2.81 5.72 10.84
CA ASP A 347 3.97 5.19 11.57
C ASP A 347 3.82 5.22 13.10
N LYS A 348 3.04 6.17 13.63
CA LYS A 348 2.78 6.30 15.07
C LYS A 348 1.64 5.40 15.52
N THR A 349 0.55 5.33 14.75
CA THR A 349 -0.72 4.74 15.17
C THR A 349 -0.94 3.31 14.66
N LEU A 350 -1.11 3.12 13.35
CA LEU A 350 -1.56 1.84 12.79
C LEU A 350 -0.44 0.79 12.70
N LYS A 351 0.75 1.15 12.22
CA LYS A 351 1.93 0.26 12.10
C LYS A 351 1.70 -1.07 11.36
N VAL A 352 0.62 -1.18 10.57
CA VAL A 352 0.32 -2.35 9.74
C VAL A 352 1.23 -2.31 8.50
N GLY A 353 2.25 -3.18 8.45
CA GLY A 353 3.34 -3.09 7.46
C GLY A 353 2.91 -2.93 6.00
N ASN A 354 1.83 -3.59 5.55
CA ASN A 354 1.32 -3.42 4.18
C ASN A 354 0.65 -2.05 3.96
N ILE A 355 -0.11 -1.52 4.93
CA ILE A 355 -0.70 -0.17 4.84
C ILE A 355 0.42 0.87 4.82
N VAL A 356 1.40 0.72 5.72
CA VAL A 356 2.60 1.59 5.78
C VAL A 356 3.33 1.59 4.44
N ARG A 357 3.65 0.41 3.87
CA ARG A 357 4.29 0.28 2.55
C ARG A 357 3.49 0.96 1.44
N ASN A 358 2.18 0.73 1.38
CA ASN A 358 1.32 1.29 0.33
C ASN A 358 1.20 2.83 0.42
N VAL A 359 1.12 3.39 1.63
CA VAL A 359 1.10 4.85 1.82
C VAL A 359 2.43 5.46 1.37
N TYR A 360 3.58 4.92 1.79
CA TYR A 360 4.88 5.43 1.32
C TYR A 360 5.07 5.27 -0.18
N SER A 361 4.72 4.12 -0.78
CA SER A 361 4.89 3.89 -2.22
C SER A 361 4.06 4.82 -3.10
N ARG A 362 2.97 5.41 -2.57
CA ARG A 362 2.20 6.47 -3.23
C ARG A 362 2.77 7.85 -2.91
N ALA A 363 3.22 8.10 -1.68
CA ALA A 363 3.87 9.35 -1.28
C ALA A 363 5.10 9.65 -2.16
N THR A 364 5.98 8.66 -2.38
CA THR A 364 7.19 8.83 -3.18
C THR A 364 6.94 8.84 -4.70
N ARG A 365 5.74 8.46 -5.17
CA ARG A 365 5.31 8.61 -6.59
C ARG A 365 4.55 9.92 -6.83
N ASN A 366 3.96 10.51 -5.79
CA ASN A 366 3.32 11.83 -5.83
C ASN A 366 4.32 12.99 -5.61
N CYS A 367 5.26 12.82 -4.68
CA CYS A 367 6.29 13.81 -4.35
C CYS A 367 7.70 13.21 -4.44
N PRO A 368 8.13 12.69 -5.61
CA PRO A 368 9.44 12.04 -5.79
C PRO A 368 10.64 12.95 -5.48
N TRP A 369 10.47 14.27 -5.52
CA TRP A 369 11.51 15.28 -5.26
C TRP A 369 11.82 15.53 -3.77
N ILE A 370 11.23 14.77 -2.83
CA ILE A 370 11.41 14.94 -1.38
C ILE A 370 12.20 13.78 -0.78
N GLY A 371 13.45 14.03 -0.38
CA GLY A 371 14.35 13.00 0.16
C GLY A 371 13.85 12.33 1.45
N ASP A 372 13.23 13.10 2.35
CA ASP A 372 12.68 12.61 3.63
C ASP A 372 11.60 11.53 3.43
N LEU A 373 10.77 11.62 2.38
CA LEU A 373 9.78 10.57 2.09
C LEU A 373 10.46 9.24 1.70
N TRP A 374 11.54 9.29 0.92
CA TRP A 374 12.32 8.10 0.56
C TRP A 374 13.09 7.53 1.75
N VAL A 375 13.75 8.37 2.55
CA VAL A 375 14.43 7.98 3.81
C VAL A 375 13.46 7.26 4.75
N ARG A 376 12.29 7.85 5.00
CA ARG A 376 11.25 7.24 5.83
C ARG A 376 10.72 5.94 5.23
N TYR A 377 10.59 5.83 3.91
CA TYR A 377 10.16 4.60 3.23
C TYR A 377 11.18 3.46 3.41
N LEU A 378 12.47 3.70 3.21
CA LEU A 378 13.52 2.71 3.47
C LEU A 378 13.49 2.23 4.94
N LEU A 379 13.34 3.16 5.89
CA LEU A 379 13.18 2.85 7.31
C LEU A 379 11.87 2.09 7.62
N ALA A 380 10.81 2.27 6.83
CA ALA A 380 9.57 1.48 6.94
C ALA A 380 9.72 0.05 6.39
N LEU A 381 10.48 -0.11 5.31
CA LEU A 381 10.83 -1.43 4.75
C LEU A 381 11.72 -2.22 5.71
N GLU A 382 12.72 -1.59 6.33
CA GLU A 382 13.51 -2.22 7.40
C GLU A 382 12.64 -2.66 8.59
N ARG A 383 11.75 -1.79 9.09
CA ARG A 383 10.85 -2.08 10.22
C ARG A 383 9.82 -3.17 9.91
N SER A 384 9.45 -3.35 8.65
CA SER A 384 8.56 -4.43 8.19
C SER A 384 9.30 -5.70 7.77
N HIS A 385 10.62 -5.75 7.96
CA HIS A 385 11.50 -6.86 7.58
C HIS A 385 11.42 -7.24 6.09
N ALA A 386 11.33 -6.23 5.22
CA ALA A 386 11.45 -6.40 3.78
C ALA A 386 12.79 -7.06 3.39
N SER A 387 12.78 -7.76 2.26
CA SER A 387 13.96 -8.39 1.66
C SER A 387 15.04 -7.36 1.27
N GLU A 388 16.24 -7.83 0.91
CA GLU A 388 17.31 -6.92 0.47
C GLU A 388 16.89 -6.21 -0.84
N GLY A 389 16.50 -6.98 -1.87
CA GLY A 389 16.12 -6.45 -3.18
C GLY A 389 14.91 -5.49 -3.17
N GLU A 390 13.95 -5.64 -2.24
CA GLU A 390 12.88 -4.65 -2.05
C GLU A 390 13.44 -3.29 -1.59
N ILE A 391 14.41 -3.29 -0.67
CA ILE A 391 15.06 -2.07 -0.16
C ILE A 391 16.00 -1.49 -1.22
N ALA A 392 16.75 -2.35 -1.93
CA ALA A 392 17.61 -1.95 -3.04
C ALA A 392 16.82 -1.26 -4.17
N SER A 393 15.73 -1.87 -4.65
CA SER A 393 14.92 -1.32 -5.74
C SER A 393 14.26 0.02 -5.39
N VAL A 394 13.84 0.21 -4.13
CA VAL A 394 13.31 1.51 -3.67
C VAL A 394 14.40 2.56 -3.55
N PHE A 395 15.60 2.18 -3.11
CA PHE A 395 16.77 3.05 -3.07
C PHE A 395 17.24 3.45 -4.49
N GLU A 396 17.36 2.50 -5.43
CA GLU A 396 17.69 2.75 -6.84
C GLU A 396 16.71 3.75 -7.48
N LYS A 397 15.40 3.59 -7.25
CA LYS A 397 14.37 4.54 -7.72
C LYS A 397 14.58 5.94 -7.14
N SER A 398 14.89 6.04 -5.85
CA SER A 398 15.16 7.34 -5.22
C SER A 398 16.40 8.06 -5.77
N LEU A 399 17.39 7.33 -6.31
CA LEU A 399 18.56 7.93 -6.98
C LEU A 399 18.28 8.45 -8.40
N GLN A 400 17.15 8.05 -9.01
CA GLN A 400 16.71 8.59 -10.29
C GLN A 400 16.11 9.99 -10.11
N CYS A 401 15.47 10.25 -8.96
CA CYS A 401 14.87 11.52 -8.59
C CYS A 401 15.87 12.67 -8.44
N SER A 402 15.37 13.89 -8.62
CA SER A 402 16.09 15.15 -8.34
C SER A 402 15.60 15.72 -7.01
N PHE A 403 16.44 15.72 -5.99
CA PHE A 403 16.16 16.38 -4.71
C PHE A 403 16.66 17.83 -4.70
N SER A 404 16.11 18.65 -3.81
CA SER A 404 16.42 20.09 -3.75
C SER A 404 17.77 20.39 -3.10
N THR A 405 18.33 19.46 -2.31
CA THR A 405 19.55 19.68 -1.53
C THR A 405 20.50 18.48 -1.58
N LEU A 406 21.80 18.74 -1.37
CA LEU A 406 22.81 17.68 -1.24
C LEU A 406 22.63 16.88 0.06
N ASP A 407 22.09 17.50 1.11
CA ASP A 407 21.82 16.85 2.40
C ASP A 407 20.74 15.76 2.30
N GLU A 408 19.71 15.95 1.46
CA GLU A 408 18.72 14.91 1.17
C GLU A 408 19.33 13.64 0.54
N TYR A 409 20.27 13.81 -0.41
CA TYR A 409 21.04 12.68 -0.94
C TYR A 409 21.90 12.05 0.16
N LEU A 410 22.58 12.85 0.99
CA LEU A 410 23.43 12.36 2.07
C LEU A 410 22.64 11.51 3.08
N ASP A 411 21.49 11.98 3.56
CA ASP A 411 20.64 11.24 4.50
C ASP A 411 20.08 9.94 3.90
N LEU A 412 19.73 9.94 2.61
CA LEU A 412 19.35 8.74 1.87
C LEU A 412 20.48 7.70 1.85
N PHE A 413 21.69 8.12 1.47
CA PHE A 413 22.87 7.25 1.41
C PHE A 413 23.30 6.75 2.80
N LEU A 414 23.28 7.60 3.82
CA LEU A 414 23.56 7.22 5.21
C LEU A 414 22.53 6.20 5.72
N THR A 415 21.24 6.42 5.42
CA THR A 415 20.16 5.48 5.77
C THR A 415 20.40 4.11 5.14
N ARG A 416 20.72 4.05 3.83
CA ARG A 416 21.06 2.81 3.11
C ARG A 416 22.28 2.10 3.71
N ILE A 417 23.38 2.82 3.95
CA ILE A 417 24.62 2.24 4.49
C ILE A 417 24.42 1.71 5.91
N ASP A 418 23.72 2.44 6.78
CA ASP A 418 23.46 1.96 8.14
C ASP A 418 22.42 0.83 8.17
N GLY A 419 21.48 0.78 7.22
CA GLY A 419 20.58 -0.34 7.00
C GLY A 419 21.32 -1.63 6.61
N LEU A 420 22.27 -1.53 5.69
CA LEU A 420 23.18 -2.63 5.35
C LEU A 420 24.01 -3.05 6.57
N ARG A 421 24.67 -2.12 7.27
CA ARG A 421 25.44 -2.42 8.50
C ARG A 421 24.61 -3.12 9.58
N ARG A 422 23.35 -2.72 9.78
CA ARG A 422 22.40 -3.38 10.71
C ARG A 422 22.13 -4.82 10.31
N ARG A 423 21.92 -5.09 9.01
CA ARG A 423 21.65 -6.43 8.46
C ARG A 423 22.88 -7.35 8.63
N ILE A 424 24.06 -6.90 8.20
CA ILE A 424 25.36 -7.59 8.41
C ILE A 424 25.54 -7.97 9.88
N SER A 425 25.38 -6.98 10.77
CA SER A 425 25.56 -7.16 12.23
C SER A 425 24.54 -8.11 12.87
N SER A 426 23.48 -8.49 12.16
CA SER A 426 22.41 -9.36 12.67
C SER A 426 22.58 -10.85 12.34
N GLY A 427 23.54 -11.21 11.47
CA GLY A 427 23.84 -12.61 11.12
C GLY A 427 22.70 -13.35 10.40
N VAL A 428 21.84 -12.62 9.68
CA VAL A 428 20.81 -13.21 8.82
C VAL A 428 21.50 -13.78 7.58
N GLN A 429 21.56 -15.11 7.48
CA GLN A 429 22.36 -15.87 6.52
C GLN A 429 22.16 -15.43 5.05
N LEU A 430 23.03 -14.53 4.60
CA LEU A 430 23.45 -14.35 3.21
C LEU A 430 24.97 -14.60 3.14
N GLU A 431 25.54 -14.66 1.95
CA GLU A 431 26.94 -15.06 1.75
C GLU A 431 27.90 -13.91 2.06
N ASP A 432 28.76 -14.08 3.08
CA ASP A 432 29.60 -13.05 3.73
C ASP A 432 30.40 -12.13 2.78
N ALA A 433 30.69 -12.59 1.56
CA ALA A 433 31.44 -11.83 0.55
C ALA A 433 30.63 -10.68 -0.06
N LEU A 434 29.32 -10.89 -0.32
CA LEU A 434 28.44 -9.91 -0.98
C LEU A 434 28.09 -8.73 -0.07
N GLU A 435 28.15 -8.93 1.24
CA GLU A 435 27.77 -7.92 2.24
C GLU A 435 28.69 -6.69 2.22
N TYR A 436 30.00 -6.89 2.09
CA TYR A 436 30.97 -5.79 2.05
C TYR A 436 31.20 -5.22 0.66
N SER A 437 30.85 -5.93 -0.43
CA SER A 437 30.85 -5.34 -1.76
C SER A 437 29.73 -4.31 -1.93
N LEU A 438 28.52 -4.62 -1.45
CA LEU A 438 27.35 -3.74 -1.58
C LEU A 438 27.52 -2.39 -0.85
N ILE A 439 28.23 -2.37 0.29
CA ILE A 439 28.61 -1.12 0.98
C ILE A 439 29.66 -0.32 0.18
N LYS A 440 30.60 -0.97 -0.51
CA LYS A 440 31.58 -0.29 -1.38
C LYS A 440 30.91 0.28 -2.63
N GLU A 441 29.98 -0.47 -3.21
CA GLU A 441 29.16 -0.07 -4.37
C GLU A 441 28.29 1.14 -4.03
N THR A 442 27.54 1.10 -2.92
CA THR A 442 26.79 2.25 -2.38
C THR A 442 27.69 3.49 -2.19
N PHE A 443 28.98 3.32 -1.88
CA PHE A 443 29.93 4.44 -1.80
C PHE A 443 30.40 4.95 -3.17
N GLN A 444 30.51 4.08 -4.19
CA GLN A 444 30.71 4.52 -5.57
C GLN A 444 29.49 5.32 -6.07
N ASP A 445 28.29 4.93 -5.67
CA ASP A 445 27.05 5.64 -5.99
C ASP A 445 27.01 7.03 -5.33
N ILE A 446 27.41 7.19 -4.05
CA ILE A 446 27.60 8.52 -3.42
C ILE A 446 28.49 9.41 -4.29
N CYS A 447 29.63 8.87 -4.72
CA CYS A 447 30.58 9.58 -5.56
C CYS A 447 29.98 10.00 -6.91
N HIS A 448 29.17 9.15 -7.54
CA HIS A 448 28.49 9.47 -8.79
C HIS A 448 27.32 10.46 -8.61
N SER A 449 26.52 10.34 -7.56
CA SER A 449 25.42 11.27 -7.25
C SER A 449 25.92 12.66 -6.87
N TRP A 450 27.03 12.81 -6.15
CA TRP A 450 27.61 14.12 -5.88
C TRP A 450 28.07 14.81 -7.17
N LEU A 451 28.79 14.09 -8.05
CA LEU A 451 29.18 14.60 -9.38
C LEU A 451 27.97 14.92 -10.27
N ARG A 452 26.86 14.19 -10.12
CA ARG A 452 25.59 14.48 -10.79
C ARG A 452 24.98 15.80 -10.28
N PHE A 453 24.89 15.96 -8.96
CA PHE A 453 24.29 17.13 -8.32
C PHE A 453 25.04 18.43 -8.68
N GLU A 454 26.37 18.45 -8.54
CA GLU A 454 27.16 19.66 -8.83
C GLU A 454 27.15 20.04 -10.32
N ARG A 455 26.86 19.08 -11.21
CA ARG A 455 26.67 19.31 -12.66
C ARG A 455 25.28 19.86 -12.99
N GLU A 456 24.26 19.47 -12.24
CA GLU A 456 22.85 19.83 -12.48
C GLU A 456 22.44 21.11 -11.73
N PHE A 457 23.06 21.41 -10.58
CA PHE A 457 22.69 22.53 -9.70
C PHE A 457 23.88 23.35 -9.16
N GLY A 458 25.12 22.85 -9.25
CA GLY A 458 26.32 23.49 -8.70
C GLY A 458 26.95 24.54 -9.63
N SER A 459 27.97 25.24 -9.13
CA SER A 459 28.81 26.09 -9.98
C SER A 459 29.91 25.27 -10.66
N LEU A 460 30.55 25.82 -11.70
CA LEU A 460 31.71 25.19 -12.34
C LEU A 460 32.86 24.95 -11.34
N GLU A 461 33.04 25.84 -10.35
CA GLU A 461 34.08 25.71 -9.33
C GLU A 461 33.77 24.60 -8.31
N ASP A 462 32.48 24.44 -7.94
CA ASP A 462 32.01 23.37 -7.05
C ASP A 462 32.06 22.00 -7.76
N PHE A 463 31.67 21.93 -9.04
CA PHE A 463 31.86 20.74 -9.87
C PHE A 463 33.34 20.35 -9.98
N ASP A 464 34.23 21.28 -10.32
CA ASP A 464 35.69 21.03 -10.32
C ASP A 464 36.19 20.61 -8.93
N HIS A 465 35.61 21.12 -7.83
CA HIS A 465 35.93 20.69 -6.48
C HIS A 465 35.53 19.23 -6.23
N ALA A 466 34.29 18.86 -6.57
CA ALA A 466 33.80 17.49 -6.46
C ALA A 466 34.60 16.52 -7.33
N VAL A 467 34.91 16.87 -8.59
CA VAL A 467 35.77 16.07 -9.48
C VAL A 467 37.14 15.80 -8.85
N ARG A 468 37.80 16.83 -8.30
CA ARG A 468 39.10 16.69 -7.61
C ARG A 468 39.02 15.85 -6.32
N LYS A 469 37.89 15.85 -5.62
CA LYS A 469 37.64 15.05 -4.40
C LYS A 469 37.32 13.59 -4.72
N VAL A 470 36.53 13.36 -5.76
CA VAL A 470 35.88 12.08 -6.05
C VAL A 470 36.74 11.18 -6.92
N ASN A 471 37.38 11.71 -7.97
CA ASN A 471 38.10 10.87 -8.94
C ASN A 471 39.19 9.98 -8.30
N PRO A 472 40.07 10.47 -7.40
CA PRO A 472 41.09 9.62 -6.77
C PRO A 472 40.48 8.47 -5.96
N ARG A 473 39.29 8.69 -5.38
CA ARG A 473 38.58 7.69 -4.56
C ARG A 473 37.85 6.66 -5.42
N LEU A 474 37.31 7.06 -6.58
CA LEU A 474 36.79 6.13 -7.58
C LEU A 474 37.90 5.28 -8.21
N GLU A 475 39.08 5.84 -8.45
CA GLU A 475 40.26 5.11 -8.95
C GLU A 475 40.78 4.07 -7.94
N GLU A 476 40.83 4.44 -6.66
CA GLU A 476 41.13 3.52 -5.56
C GLU A 476 40.12 2.35 -5.51
N LEU A 477 38.81 2.64 -5.59
CA LEU A 477 37.77 1.60 -5.54
C LEU A 477 37.78 0.69 -6.79
N LYS A 478 38.07 1.23 -7.97
CA LYS A 478 38.26 0.45 -9.21
C LYS A 478 39.47 -0.48 -9.12
N SER A 479 40.60 0.01 -8.60
CA SER A 479 41.81 -0.81 -8.45
C SER A 479 41.68 -1.90 -7.38
N TYR A 480 40.92 -1.67 -6.30
CA TYR A 480 40.53 -2.74 -5.38
C TYR A 480 39.61 -3.79 -6.02
N LYS A 481 38.69 -3.42 -6.93
CA LYS A 481 37.80 -4.40 -7.60
C LYS A 481 38.61 -5.36 -8.49
N LEU A 482 39.51 -4.81 -9.30
CA LEU A 482 40.42 -5.60 -10.15
C LEU A 482 41.30 -6.59 -9.35
N GLN A 483 41.82 -6.17 -8.18
CA GLN A 483 42.61 -7.05 -7.30
C GLN A 483 41.81 -8.22 -6.71
N ILE A 484 40.48 -8.14 -6.67
CA ILE A 484 39.60 -9.23 -6.22
C ILE A 484 39.30 -10.17 -7.40
N ASP A 485 38.96 -9.63 -8.58
CA ASP A 485 38.73 -10.42 -9.81
C ASP A 485 39.97 -11.28 -10.17
N ASP A 486 41.18 -10.70 -10.07
CA ASP A 486 42.46 -11.41 -10.25
C ASP A 486 42.72 -12.48 -9.17
N SER A 487 42.10 -12.37 -7.99
CA SER A 487 42.27 -13.31 -6.88
C SER A 487 41.32 -14.51 -6.97
N GLU A 488 40.16 -14.38 -7.60
CA GLU A 488 39.18 -15.47 -7.72
C GLU A 488 39.40 -16.37 -8.96
N ASN A 489 40.20 -15.92 -9.93
CA ASN A 489 40.56 -16.68 -11.14
C ASN A 489 42.07 -17.03 -11.24
N PRO A 490 42.59 -18.01 -10.46
CA PRO A 490 43.98 -18.43 -10.50
C PRO A 490 44.32 -19.29 -11.75
N VAL A 491 44.27 -18.67 -12.93
CA VAL A 491 44.68 -19.31 -14.19
C VAL A 491 46.20 -19.39 -14.27
N LYS A 492 46.72 -20.62 -14.40
CA LYS A 492 48.15 -20.94 -14.39
C LYS A 492 48.95 -20.17 -15.44
N GLN A 493 50.00 -19.47 -15.00
CA GLN A 493 51.06 -19.01 -15.91
C GLN A 493 51.97 -20.17 -16.32
N SER A 494 52.18 -20.37 -17.62
CA SER A 494 53.38 -21.03 -18.16
C SER A 494 53.62 -20.64 -19.64
N ASP A 495 54.67 -19.86 -19.86
CA ASP A 495 55.47 -19.69 -21.09
C ASP A 495 54.81 -19.52 -22.48
N HIS A 496 54.87 -18.28 -22.95
CA HIS A 496 55.49 -17.84 -24.21
C HIS A 496 55.65 -18.83 -25.39
N SER A 497 55.32 -18.33 -26.59
CA SER A 497 56.21 -18.47 -27.76
C SER A 497 56.13 -17.29 -28.74
N LYS A 498 57.29 -16.94 -29.31
CA LYS A 498 57.49 -15.75 -30.17
C LYS A 498 57.19 -16.05 -31.64
N ARG A 499 56.77 -15.03 -32.41
CA ARG A 499 57.09 -14.95 -33.86
C ARG A 499 58.35 -14.11 -34.06
N LYS A 500 59.05 -14.33 -35.18
CA LYS A 500 60.46 -13.93 -35.37
C LYS A 500 60.73 -13.42 -36.79
N LEU A 501 61.30 -12.21 -36.88
CA LEU A 501 62.01 -11.60 -38.01
C LEU A 501 63.07 -10.66 -37.38
N GLY A 502 64.30 -10.46 -37.88
CA GLY A 502 65.03 -11.13 -38.97
C GLY A 502 66.41 -11.66 -38.51
N GLY A 503 67.43 -11.59 -39.37
CA GLY A 503 68.85 -11.89 -39.05
C GLY A 503 69.51 -10.83 -38.15
N ASP A 504 70.74 -10.99 -37.65
CA ASP A 504 71.90 -11.61 -38.33
C ASP A 504 72.81 -12.50 -37.42
N ALA A 505 73.94 -12.98 -37.97
CA ALA A 505 74.96 -13.82 -37.31
C ALA A 505 76.05 -12.99 -36.55
N PRO A 506 77.08 -13.55 -35.84
CA PRO A 506 77.46 -14.97 -35.75
C PRO A 506 77.92 -15.54 -34.36
N ASN A 507 77.96 -16.89 -34.29
CA ASN A 507 78.96 -17.78 -33.67
C ASN A 507 79.48 -17.57 -32.22
N VAL A 508 79.33 -18.57 -31.34
CA VAL A 508 80.42 -19.46 -30.81
C VAL A 508 79.88 -20.57 -29.89
N GLU A 509 80.26 -21.81 -30.22
CA GLU A 509 80.41 -23.07 -29.45
C GLU A 509 79.64 -23.37 -28.13
N SER A 510 78.77 -24.41 -28.17
CA SER A 510 79.04 -25.81 -27.75
C SER A 510 80.05 -26.14 -26.62
N PRO A 511 80.02 -27.36 -25.98
CA PRO A 511 78.96 -28.40 -25.93
C PRO A 511 78.73 -29.07 -24.53
N ALA A 512 77.71 -29.93 -24.39
CA ALA A 512 77.87 -31.41 -24.21
C ALA A 512 76.82 -32.15 -23.33
N LYS A 513 76.17 -33.17 -23.94
CA LYS A 513 75.97 -34.57 -23.45
C LYS A 513 75.18 -34.82 -22.12
N LYS A 514 74.34 -35.86 -21.96
CA LYS A 514 73.90 -36.99 -22.84
C LYS A 514 72.74 -37.79 -22.19
N LEU A 515 71.84 -38.34 -23.03
CA LEU A 515 71.05 -39.59 -22.83
C LEU A 515 70.00 -39.62 -21.68
N LYS A 516 68.93 -40.46 -21.69
CA LYS A 516 68.53 -41.54 -22.63
C LYS A 516 66.99 -41.64 -22.80
N ASP A 517 66.59 -42.28 -23.91
CA ASP A 517 65.32 -42.93 -24.33
C ASP A 517 64.36 -43.43 -23.21
N SER A 518 63.06 -43.76 -23.42
CA SER A 518 62.24 -44.14 -24.61
C SER A 518 60.73 -44.10 -24.27
N ALA A 519 59.74 -44.37 -25.14
CA ALA A 519 59.46 -44.02 -26.55
C ALA A 519 58.08 -44.63 -26.97
N HIS A 520 57.16 -43.84 -27.57
CA HIS A 520 55.87 -44.27 -28.20
C HIS A 520 54.84 -45.01 -27.28
N GLY A 521 53.51 -44.82 -27.35
CA GLY A 521 52.62 -44.17 -28.33
C GLY A 521 51.88 -45.19 -29.24
N PRO A 522 50.97 -44.78 -30.15
CA PRO A 522 50.22 -43.51 -30.21
C PRO A 522 48.80 -43.64 -30.87
N LYS A 523 48.18 -42.49 -31.24
CA LYS A 523 47.17 -42.27 -32.34
C LYS A 523 45.74 -42.85 -32.14
N LYS A 524 44.68 -42.38 -32.82
CA LYS A 524 44.17 -41.06 -33.35
C LYS A 524 42.67 -41.34 -33.79
N VAL A 525 41.84 -40.58 -34.53
CA VAL A 525 41.94 -39.40 -35.41
C VAL A 525 40.55 -38.71 -35.58
N THR A 526 40.46 -37.37 -35.44
CA THR A 526 39.69 -36.36 -36.23
C THR A 526 38.20 -36.56 -36.67
N GLU A 527 37.37 -35.53 -36.97
CA GLU A 527 37.56 -34.06 -37.13
C GLU A 527 36.25 -33.24 -36.95
N LYS A 528 36.38 -31.89 -36.96
CA LYS A 528 35.43 -30.76 -37.29
C LYS A 528 33.91 -31.05 -37.46
N GLY A 529 32.96 -30.17 -37.08
CA GLY A 529 33.04 -28.80 -36.53
C GLY A 529 31.89 -27.89 -37.06
N LYS A 530 31.75 -26.66 -36.51
CA LYS A 530 30.87 -25.52 -36.90
C LYS A 530 29.34 -25.58 -36.64
N ALA A 531 28.93 -24.82 -35.60
CA ALA A 531 28.14 -23.57 -35.63
C ALA A 531 26.72 -23.42 -36.27
N GLN A 532 25.86 -22.78 -35.45
CA GLN A 532 24.85 -21.73 -35.74
C GLN A 532 23.37 -22.03 -36.11
N LEU A 533 22.52 -21.21 -35.46
CA LEU A 533 21.18 -20.68 -35.80
C LEU A 533 19.87 -21.50 -35.61
N GLN A 534 19.02 -20.94 -34.76
CA GLN A 534 17.58 -20.60 -34.95
C GLN A 534 16.52 -21.65 -35.34
N ASN A 535 15.57 -21.83 -34.40
CA ASN A 535 14.11 -21.64 -34.53
C ASN A 535 13.18 -22.64 -35.27
N LEU A 536 12.09 -22.93 -34.53
CA LEU A 536 10.69 -23.18 -34.93
C LEU A 536 10.25 -24.57 -35.48
N ASP A 537 9.42 -25.18 -34.64
CA ASP A 537 8.09 -25.76 -34.90
C ASP A 537 7.83 -27.18 -35.46
N ASP A 538 6.84 -27.77 -34.77
CA ASP A 538 5.75 -28.65 -35.18
C ASP A 538 5.85 -30.19 -35.32
N GLN A 539 4.82 -30.83 -34.73
CA GLN A 539 4.02 -32.00 -35.15
C GLN A 539 4.68 -33.14 -35.99
N THR A 540 4.42 -34.44 -35.79
CA THR A 540 3.44 -35.24 -35.01
C THR A 540 3.90 -36.73 -35.01
N GLY A 541 3.23 -37.66 -34.30
CA GLY A 541 3.33 -39.11 -34.66
C GLY A 541 3.10 -40.17 -33.57
N ASP A 542 1.85 -40.59 -33.39
CA ASP A 542 1.38 -41.76 -32.61
C ASP A 542 2.08 -43.10 -32.95
N ILE A 543 2.43 -43.92 -31.94
CA ILE A 543 2.44 -45.39 -32.04
C ILE A 543 1.67 -46.02 -30.87
N ARG A 544 0.73 -46.90 -31.22
CA ARG A 544 -0.31 -47.48 -30.34
C ARG A 544 0.03 -48.86 -29.76
N GLY A 545 -0.67 -49.23 -28.68
CA GLY A 545 -0.89 -50.63 -28.24
C GLY A 545 -0.54 -50.85 -26.77
N ARG A 546 -1.43 -50.78 -25.76
CA ARG A 546 -2.85 -51.21 -25.57
C ARG A 546 -3.03 -52.72 -25.37
N VAL A 547 -3.90 -53.09 -24.41
CA VAL A 547 -4.56 -54.39 -24.07
C VAL A 547 -4.14 -54.90 -22.67
N LYS A 548 -5.04 -55.24 -21.72
CA LYS A 548 -6.50 -55.08 -21.57
C LYS A 548 -6.91 -55.21 -20.07
N LYS A 549 -8.08 -54.68 -19.70
CA LYS A 549 -8.88 -55.09 -18.52
C LYS A 549 -9.71 -56.36 -18.83
N PRO A 550 -10.30 -57.00 -17.80
CA PRO A 550 -11.77 -57.03 -17.74
C PRO A 550 -12.35 -56.52 -16.40
N ASP A 551 -13.67 -56.36 -16.37
CA ASP A 551 -14.49 -55.94 -15.21
C ASP A 551 -15.06 -57.21 -14.48
N ASP A 552 -15.99 -57.22 -13.52
CA ASP A 552 -17.19 -56.37 -13.29
C ASP A 552 -17.81 -56.54 -11.86
N SER A 553 -18.61 -55.54 -11.45
CA SER A 553 -19.73 -55.51 -10.46
C SER A 553 -19.57 -56.18 -9.06
N SER A 554 -19.80 -55.47 -7.95
CA SER A 554 -21.14 -54.98 -7.56
C SER A 554 -21.16 -54.06 -6.32
N ASP A 555 -22.31 -53.42 -6.11
CA ASP A 555 -22.66 -52.31 -5.20
C ASP A 555 -22.27 -52.41 -3.71
N GLN A 556 -21.88 -51.26 -3.10
CA GLN A 556 -22.87 -50.39 -2.44
C GLN A 556 -22.33 -48.97 -2.16
N GLN A 557 -23.24 -48.00 -2.17
CA GLN A 557 -22.96 -46.58 -1.89
C GLN A 557 -23.06 -46.28 -0.39
N MET A 558 -22.23 -45.35 0.08
CA MET A 558 -22.75 -44.27 0.92
C MET A 558 -22.00 -42.97 0.61
N ASN A 559 -22.69 -42.07 -0.08
CA ASN A 559 -22.31 -40.68 -0.25
C ASN A 559 -22.92 -39.91 0.93
N ASP A 560 -22.16 -39.02 1.57
CA ASP A 560 -22.78 -37.97 2.37
C ASP A 560 -21.95 -36.67 2.30
N SER A 561 -22.52 -35.69 1.61
CA SER A 561 -21.98 -34.34 1.44
C SER A 561 -22.96 -33.32 2.02
N VAL A 562 -22.99 -33.18 3.35
CA VAL A 562 -23.80 -32.15 4.04
C VAL A 562 -23.02 -31.42 5.13
N GLN A 563 -23.39 -30.15 5.30
CA GLN A 563 -22.80 -29.16 6.20
C GLN A 563 -22.77 -29.59 7.68
N GLY A 564 -21.61 -29.44 8.32
CA GLY A 564 -21.41 -29.74 9.74
C GLY A 564 -21.00 -28.51 10.56
N LYS A 565 -21.97 -27.96 11.29
CA LYS A 565 -21.86 -26.90 12.33
C LYS A 565 -20.50 -26.86 13.05
N GLY A 566 -20.03 -25.65 13.37
CA GLY A 566 -18.84 -25.47 14.22
C GLY A 566 -18.96 -26.28 15.51
N LYS A 567 -18.08 -27.27 15.70
CA LYS A 567 -18.08 -28.11 16.91
C LYS A 567 -17.96 -27.21 18.13
N VAL A 568 -18.90 -27.35 19.07
CA VAL A 568 -18.76 -26.80 20.42
C VAL A 568 -17.69 -27.63 21.11
N TYR A 569 -16.46 -27.12 21.11
CA TYR A 569 -15.37 -27.73 21.86
C TYR A 569 -15.70 -27.59 23.35
N ASN A 570 -15.70 -28.72 24.06
CA ASN A 570 -15.99 -28.72 25.50
C ASN A 570 -14.68 -28.46 26.24
N ASP A 571 -14.36 -27.18 26.48
CA ASP A 571 -13.05 -26.69 26.97
C ASP A 571 -12.57 -27.25 28.33
N GLN A 572 -13.34 -28.15 28.95
CA GLN A 572 -13.03 -28.80 30.23
C GLN A 572 -11.84 -29.79 30.14
N CYS A 573 -11.57 -30.35 28.95
CA CYS A 573 -10.55 -31.39 28.72
C CYS A 573 -9.38 -30.93 27.81
N THR A 574 -9.08 -29.63 27.78
CA THR A 574 -8.04 -29.06 26.89
C THR A 574 -6.73 -28.79 27.61
N ALA A 575 -5.63 -29.31 27.06
CA ALA A 575 -4.26 -28.93 27.42
C ALA A 575 -3.76 -27.76 26.57
N PHE A 576 -3.13 -26.79 27.19
CA PHE A 576 -2.33 -25.76 26.53
C PHE A 576 -0.85 -26.14 26.57
N ILE A 577 -0.19 -26.09 25.40
CA ILE A 577 1.22 -26.41 25.22
C ILE A 577 1.95 -25.18 24.71
N SER A 578 3.08 -24.88 25.34
CA SER A 578 3.91 -23.71 25.07
C SER A 578 5.40 -24.05 25.01
N ASN A 579 6.20 -23.16 24.43
CA ASN A 579 7.63 -23.35 24.14
C ASN A 579 7.94 -24.52 23.18
N LEU A 580 7.03 -24.82 22.24
CA LEU A 580 7.30 -25.76 21.15
C LEU A 580 8.39 -25.21 20.21
N ASN A 581 9.15 -26.12 19.60
CA ASN A 581 10.12 -25.75 18.56
C ASN A 581 9.38 -25.37 17.27
N LEU A 582 9.91 -24.41 16.50
CA LEU A 582 9.26 -23.83 15.31
C LEU A 582 9.10 -24.84 14.15
N LYS A 583 9.75 -26.01 14.25
CA LYS A 583 9.67 -27.14 13.30
C LYS A 583 8.73 -28.27 13.77
N VAL A 584 7.96 -28.10 14.84
CA VAL A 584 7.01 -29.12 15.33
C VAL A 584 5.79 -29.19 14.42
N THR A 585 5.55 -30.36 13.82
CA THR A 585 4.36 -30.69 13.02
C THR A 585 3.26 -31.32 13.88
N TYR A 586 2.10 -31.57 13.27
CA TYR A 586 1.00 -32.33 13.88
C TYR A 586 1.46 -33.72 14.34
N ASP A 587 2.19 -34.45 13.48
CA ASP A 587 2.62 -35.82 13.73
C ASP A 587 3.58 -35.89 14.92
N HIS A 588 4.54 -34.98 15.03
CA HIS A 588 5.46 -34.91 16.17
C HIS A 588 4.77 -34.64 17.52
N LEU A 589 3.58 -34.01 17.53
CA LEU A 589 2.76 -33.92 18.74
C LEU A 589 1.93 -35.19 18.97
N ARG A 590 1.41 -35.81 17.90
CA ARG A 590 0.66 -37.07 17.96
C ARG A 590 1.52 -38.21 18.52
N ASP A 591 2.74 -38.36 18.02
CA ASP A 591 3.73 -39.33 18.49
C ASP A 591 4.04 -39.11 19.98
N PHE A 592 4.26 -37.84 20.38
CA PHE A 592 4.59 -37.49 21.76
C PHE A 592 3.47 -37.80 22.76
N PHE A 593 2.20 -37.75 22.35
CA PHE A 593 1.05 -38.13 23.18
C PHE A 593 0.55 -39.56 22.92
N GLN A 594 1.21 -40.34 22.05
CA GLN A 594 0.80 -41.71 21.74
C GLN A 594 0.80 -42.62 22.99
N ASP A 595 1.78 -42.46 23.89
CA ASP A 595 1.85 -43.20 25.17
C ASP A 595 0.70 -42.89 26.14
N VAL A 596 0.03 -41.73 25.95
CA VAL A 596 -1.08 -41.27 26.80
C VAL A 596 -2.42 -41.68 26.22
N GLY A 597 -2.55 -41.70 24.89
CA GLY A 597 -3.82 -41.93 24.21
C GLY A 597 -4.80 -40.76 24.36
N GLY A 598 -6.07 -41.00 24.04
CA GLY A 598 -7.17 -40.05 24.27
C GLY A 598 -7.14 -38.74 23.45
N VAL A 599 -6.19 -38.52 22.54
CA VAL A 599 -6.10 -37.28 21.75
C VAL A 599 -7.24 -37.20 20.72
N VAL A 600 -8.15 -36.24 20.90
CA VAL A 600 -9.30 -35.99 20.03
C VAL A 600 -8.98 -34.95 18.94
N ALA A 601 -8.24 -33.90 19.28
CA ALA A 601 -7.79 -32.89 18.33
C ALA A 601 -6.48 -32.20 18.76
N ILE A 602 -5.71 -31.73 17.79
CA ILE A 602 -4.49 -30.92 18.00
C ILE A 602 -4.64 -29.62 17.19
N ARG A 603 -4.58 -28.48 17.87
CA ARG A 603 -4.77 -27.13 17.32
C ARG A 603 -3.47 -26.33 17.49
N ILE A 604 -2.54 -26.47 16.55
CA ILE A 604 -1.26 -25.72 16.55
C ILE A 604 -1.53 -24.26 16.11
N LEU A 605 -1.14 -23.29 16.95
CA LEU A 605 -1.38 -21.88 16.69
C LEU A 605 -0.29 -21.31 15.77
N HIS A 606 -0.63 -21.18 14.50
CA HIS A 606 0.18 -20.49 13.50
C HIS A 606 -0.06 -18.97 13.56
N ASP A 607 0.92 -18.20 13.15
CA ASP A 607 0.74 -16.78 12.89
C ASP A 607 -0.03 -16.60 11.57
N LYS A 608 -1.09 -15.78 11.61
CA LYS A 608 -2.04 -15.60 10.50
C LYS A 608 -1.43 -14.90 9.28
N PHE A 609 -0.30 -14.19 9.47
CA PHE A 609 0.31 -13.39 8.41
C PHE A 609 1.61 -13.99 7.86
N THR A 610 2.40 -14.68 8.69
CA THR A 610 3.66 -15.33 8.23
C THR A 610 3.56 -16.83 8.01
N GLY A 611 2.44 -17.48 8.39
CA GLY A 611 2.25 -18.93 8.31
C GLY A 611 3.15 -19.75 9.26
N LYS A 612 4.05 -19.10 10.01
CA LYS A 612 5.00 -19.76 10.91
C LYS A 612 4.32 -20.15 12.22
N SER A 613 4.65 -21.34 12.73
CA SER A 613 4.14 -21.82 14.01
C SER A 613 4.60 -20.93 15.18
N ARG A 614 3.69 -20.46 16.04
CA ARG A 614 4.03 -19.54 17.15
C ARG A 614 4.67 -20.21 18.37
N GLY A 615 5.04 -21.50 18.26
CA GLY A 615 5.54 -22.30 19.38
C GLY A 615 4.47 -22.64 20.43
N LEU A 616 3.19 -22.53 20.09
CA LEU A 616 2.03 -22.75 20.94
C LEU A 616 1.05 -23.73 20.27
N ALA A 617 0.41 -24.60 21.04
CA ALA A 617 -0.65 -25.49 20.58
C ALA A 617 -1.68 -25.76 21.69
N TYR A 618 -2.90 -26.13 21.31
CA TYR A 618 -3.89 -26.73 22.20
C TYR A 618 -4.09 -28.19 21.81
N VAL A 619 -4.27 -29.08 22.78
CA VAL A 619 -4.59 -30.50 22.57
C VAL A 619 -5.84 -30.83 23.36
N ASP A 620 -6.87 -31.32 22.68
CA ASP A 620 -8.14 -31.71 23.26
C ASP A 620 -8.12 -33.22 23.53
N PHE A 621 -8.31 -33.62 24.79
CA PHE A 621 -8.35 -35.02 25.22
C PHE A 621 -9.79 -35.50 25.45
N SER A 622 -10.01 -36.81 25.36
CA SER A 622 -11.32 -37.43 25.57
C SER A 622 -11.78 -37.41 27.03
N ASP A 623 -10.85 -37.57 27.98
CA ASP A 623 -11.12 -37.77 29.40
C ASP A 623 -10.15 -36.98 30.26
N ASP A 624 -10.58 -36.57 31.46
CA ASP A 624 -9.74 -35.79 32.37
C ASP A 624 -8.51 -36.58 32.88
N ALA A 625 -8.62 -37.91 32.99
CA ALA A 625 -7.49 -38.77 33.30
C ALA A 625 -6.39 -38.75 32.21
N HIS A 626 -6.78 -38.67 30.92
CA HIS A 626 -5.84 -38.51 29.81
C HIS A 626 -5.25 -37.10 29.79
N LEU A 627 -6.03 -36.08 30.19
CA LEU A 627 -5.54 -34.71 30.36
C LEU A 627 -4.48 -34.61 31.48
N GLU A 628 -4.73 -35.19 32.65
CA GLU A 628 -3.77 -35.21 33.76
C GLU A 628 -2.48 -35.95 33.41
N ALA A 629 -2.58 -37.11 32.74
CA ALA A 629 -1.43 -37.84 32.21
C ALA A 629 -0.66 -37.04 31.13
N GLY A 630 -1.36 -36.27 30.29
CA GLY A 630 -0.75 -35.33 29.35
C GLY A 630 0.00 -34.18 30.05
N VAL A 631 -0.60 -33.59 31.09
CA VAL A 631 0.04 -32.54 31.91
C VAL A 631 1.22 -33.08 32.71
N ALA A 632 1.22 -34.35 33.11
CA ALA A 632 2.36 -35.00 33.79
C ALA A 632 3.63 -35.07 32.92
N LYS A 633 3.53 -35.00 31.58
CA LYS A 633 4.67 -34.90 30.65
C LYS A 633 5.31 -33.50 30.56
N ASN A 634 4.85 -32.53 31.35
CA ASN A 634 5.40 -31.16 31.38
C ASN A 634 6.94 -31.15 31.62
N LYS A 635 7.66 -30.27 30.91
CA LYS A 635 9.13 -30.08 30.91
C LYS A 635 9.96 -31.19 30.23
N GLN A 636 9.34 -32.18 29.61
CA GLN A 636 10.05 -33.14 28.73
C GLN A 636 10.62 -32.45 27.48
N LEU A 637 11.61 -33.08 26.85
CA LEU A 637 12.34 -32.55 25.69
C LEU A 637 11.70 -33.02 24.38
N LEU A 638 11.20 -32.09 23.57
CA LEU A 638 10.74 -32.33 22.19
C LEU A 638 11.62 -31.51 21.24
N LEU A 639 12.28 -32.18 20.28
CA LEU A 639 13.17 -31.56 19.30
C LEU A 639 14.15 -30.53 19.91
N GLY A 640 14.81 -30.91 21.02
CA GLY A 640 15.81 -30.10 21.71
C GLY A 640 15.29 -28.98 22.62
N LYS A 641 13.97 -28.73 22.69
CA LYS A 641 13.38 -27.74 23.62
C LYS A 641 12.51 -28.42 24.69
N LYS A 642 12.51 -27.86 25.91
CA LYS A 642 11.64 -28.31 27.00
C LYS A 642 10.24 -27.70 26.81
N ILE A 643 9.25 -28.54 26.57
CA ILE A 643 7.86 -28.09 26.34
C ILE A 643 7.17 -27.82 27.69
N SER A 644 6.27 -26.85 27.73
CA SER A 644 5.50 -26.50 28.92
C SER A 644 4.01 -26.78 28.70
N ILE A 645 3.48 -27.78 29.43
CA ILE A 645 2.09 -28.25 29.32
C ILE A 645 1.32 -27.82 30.58
N ALA A 646 0.13 -27.24 30.40
CA ALA A 646 -0.78 -26.85 31.47
C ALA A 646 -2.24 -27.13 31.10
N ARG A 647 -3.12 -27.26 32.09
CA ARG A 647 -4.58 -27.29 31.87
C ARG A 647 -5.07 -25.91 31.42
N SER A 648 -5.95 -25.86 30.43
CA SER A 648 -6.53 -24.60 29.94
C SER A 648 -7.60 -24.07 30.91
N ASP A 649 -7.58 -22.76 31.20
CA ASP A 649 -8.62 -22.05 31.97
C ASP A 649 -9.11 -20.81 31.21
N PRO A 650 -10.12 -20.96 30.32
CA PRO A 650 -10.72 -19.84 29.61
C PRO A 650 -11.70 -19.09 30.53
N LYS A 651 -11.22 -18.00 31.15
CA LYS A 651 -12.03 -17.12 32.01
C LYS A 651 -13.34 -16.69 31.34
N ARG A 652 -14.46 -17.21 31.85
CA ARG A 652 -15.82 -16.77 31.49
C ARG A 652 -16.05 -15.34 31.97
N GLY A 653 -16.53 -14.46 31.09
CA GLY A 653 -16.86 -13.07 31.43
C GLY A 653 -18.36 -12.83 31.51
N GLY A 654 -18.80 -12.02 32.49
CA GLY A 654 -20.09 -11.34 32.44
C GLY A 654 -21.11 -11.66 33.54
N HIS A 655 -20.99 -11.02 34.69
CA HIS A 655 -22.11 -10.34 35.38
C HIS A 655 -21.54 -9.33 36.39
N GLY A 656 -22.38 -8.49 37.00
CA GLY A 656 -21.93 -7.43 37.91
C GLY A 656 -23.04 -6.88 38.79
N MET A 657 -22.72 -5.79 39.50
CA MET A 657 -23.51 -5.14 40.57
C MET A 657 -23.51 -5.92 41.90
N ASP A 658 -22.90 -5.35 42.95
CA ASP A 658 -23.72 -4.74 44.03
C ASP A 658 -22.95 -3.74 44.92
N ARG A 659 -23.66 -3.00 45.77
CA ARG A 659 -23.18 -1.80 46.49
C ARG A 659 -23.02 -1.95 48.01
N ALA A 660 -21.90 -1.45 48.54
CA ALA A 660 -21.78 -0.88 49.91
C ALA A 660 -20.51 0.00 50.01
N GLY A 661 -20.40 1.04 50.86
CA GLY A 661 -21.44 1.57 51.77
C GLY A 661 -20.91 2.50 52.88
N GLY A 662 -20.28 3.65 52.54
CA GLY A 662 -19.84 4.69 53.49
C GLY A 662 -18.42 4.50 54.07
N GLY A 663 -17.79 5.50 54.71
CA GLY A 663 -18.21 6.91 54.85
C GLY A 663 -17.48 7.68 55.97
N LYS A 664 -17.21 8.98 55.77
CA LYS A 664 -16.46 9.93 56.65
C LYS A 664 -14.92 9.72 56.64
N ARG A 665 -14.07 10.75 56.80
CA ARG A 665 -14.31 12.19 57.06
C ARG A 665 -13.27 13.09 56.36
N PHE A 666 -13.60 14.39 56.28
CA PHE A 666 -12.72 15.56 56.09
C PHE A 666 -11.43 15.50 56.96
N GLU A 667 -10.37 16.28 56.71
CA GLU A 667 -10.38 17.72 56.41
C GLU A 667 -9.10 18.25 55.73
N SER A 668 -9.18 19.44 55.13
CA SER A 668 -8.06 20.12 54.46
C SER A 668 -7.51 21.30 55.28
N ARG A 669 -6.19 21.46 55.34
CA ARG A 669 -5.54 22.76 55.63
C ARG A 669 -4.08 22.84 55.21
N SER A 670 -3.56 24.06 55.25
CA SER A 670 -2.36 24.52 54.54
C SER A 670 -1.20 24.91 55.48
N SER A 671 -0.07 25.25 54.84
CA SER A 671 0.98 26.16 55.32
C SER A 671 2.24 25.58 55.99
N SER A 672 3.35 25.72 55.25
CA SER A 672 4.64 26.27 55.71
C SER A 672 5.32 25.72 56.98
N LYS A 673 6.48 25.06 56.81
CA LYS A 673 7.81 25.63 57.18
C LYS A 673 8.99 24.66 57.00
N GLU A 674 10.07 25.17 56.40
CA GLU A 674 11.47 24.81 56.67
C GLU A 674 11.92 25.39 58.04
N PRO A 675 13.08 25.02 58.67
CA PRO A 675 14.32 24.60 58.00
C PRO A 675 15.25 23.56 58.70
N HIS A 676 16.31 23.17 57.98
CA HIS A 676 17.68 22.83 58.47
C HIS A 676 17.92 21.54 59.32
N LYS A 677 19.14 20.97 59.41
CA LYS A 677 20.40 20.89 58.59
C LYS A 677 21.40 20.00 59.36
N VAL A 678 22.51 19.52 58.73
CA VAL A 678 23.72 18.92 59.38
C VAL A 678 23.48 17.51 59.97
N ASN A 679 24.31 16.47 59.81
CA ASN A 679 25.47 16.08 58.95
C ASN A 679 25.56 14.51 59.01
N GLU A 680 26.56 13.71 58.57
CA GLU A 680 27.92 13.91 58.03
C GLU A 680 28.36 12.68 57.19
N GLN A 681 29.63 12.66 56.74
CA GLN A 681 30.42 11.43 56.48
C GLN A 681 31.74 11.54 57.29
N PRO A 682 32.48 10.45 57.47
CA PRO A 682 33.83 10.48 56.89
C PRO A 682 34.26 9.17 56.18
N SER A 683 35.42 9.26 55.52
CA SER A 683 35.95 8.28 54.58
C SER A 683 37.14 7.47 55.13
N GLY A 684 37.60 6.46 54.37
CA GLY A 684 38.81 5.70 54.69
C GLY A 684 39.49 5.12 53.44
N LEU A 685 40.66 5.64 53.08
CA LEU A 685 41.49 5.14 51.98
C LEU A 685 42.44 4.03 52.45
N ARG A 686 42.87 3.15 51.53
CA ARG A 686 44.26 2.67 51.45
C ARG A 686 44.64 2.24 50.03
N LYS A 687 45.95 2.12 49.78
CA LYS A 687 46.60 2.18 48.45
C LYS A 687 47.98 1.52 48.53
N HIS A 688 48.39 0.70 47.54
CA HIS A 688 49.71 0.69 46.86
C HIS A 688 50.01 -0.62 46.10
N GLY A 689 50.83 -0.53 45.05
CA GLY A 689 51.47 -1.65 44.34
C GLY A 689 50.72 -2.14 43.08
N GLY A 690 51.26 -2.07 41.86
CA GLY A 690 52.44 -1.34 41.37
C GLY A 690 53.51 -2.20 40.70
N ASN A 691 53.38 -2.46 39.40
CA ASN A 691 54.51 -2.75 38.50
C ASN A 691 54.16 -2.37 37.05
N SER A 692 55.15 -2.15 36.18
CA SER A 692 54.98 -1.48 34.88
C SER A 692 55.38 -2.33 33.68
N VAL A 693 54.58 -2.26 32.59
CA VAL A 693 54.99 -2.56 31.21
C VAL A 693 54.24 -1.59 30.28
N GLU A 694 54.95 -0.84 29.43
CA GLU A 694 54.33 -0.03 28.37
C GLU A 694 54.12 -0.85 27.09
N LEU A 695 52.94 -0.73 26.48
CA LEU A 695 52.74 -0.97 25.05
C LEU A 695 51.85 0.14 24.45
N LYS A 696 52.32 0.76 23.36
CA LYS A 696 51.63 1.89 22.71
C LYS A 696 50.65 1.39 21.65
N GLY A 697 49.39 1.77 21.77
CA GLY A 697 48.37 1.57 20.73
C GLY A 697 47.08 2.33 21.08
N LYS A 698 46.76 3.39 20.32
CA LYS A 698 45.56 4.21 20.57
C LYS A 698 44.36 3.70 19.79
N ASN A 699 43.61 2.77 20.37
CA ASN A 699 42.21 2.54 20.03
C ASN A 699 41.34 3.13 21.16
N THR A 700 40.38 4.00 20.80
CA THR A 700 39.38 4.53 21.74
C THR A 700 37.98 4.23 21.20
N PHE A 701 37.35 3.21 21.79
CA PHE A 701 35.97 2.82 21.50
C PHE A 701 34.97 3.65 22.35
N ALA A 702 33.68 3.55 22.03
CA ALA A 702 32.64 4.48 22.44
C ALA A 702 32.31 4.55 23.94
N VAL A 703 31.78 5.71 24.35
CA VAL A 703 30.72 5.88 25.37
C VAL A 703 29.73 6.94 24.86
N PRO A 704 28.43 6.91 25.25
CA PRO A 704 27.36 7.45 24.43
C PRO A 704 26.99 8.90 24.74
N ARG A 705 26.40 9.60 23.75
CA ARG A 705 25.68 10.86 23.96
C ARG A 705 24.18 10.59 24.08
N ASN A 706 23.58 11.08 25.16
CA ASN A 706 22.14 10.92 25.41
C ASN A 706 21.31 11.73 24.42
N VAL A 707 20.19 11.15 23.97
CA VAL A 707 19.15 11.85 23.21
C VAL A 707 18.57 12.97 24.07
N ARG A 708 18.49 14.19 23.54
CA ARG A 708 17.88 15.34 24.20
C ARG A 708 16.46 15.52 23.67
N ALA A 709 15.45 15.33 24.52
CA ALA A 709 14.07 15.63 24.15
C ALA A 709 13.85 17.14 24.00
N LEU A 710 13.18 17.54 22.92
CA LEU A 710 12.66 18.89 22.74
C LEU A 710 11.17 18.88 23.11
N GLY A 711 10.85 19.38 24.30
CA GLY A 711 9.48 19.66 24.72
C GLY A 711 9.09 21.11 24.43
N TRP A 712 7.80 21.37 24.27
CA TRP A 712 7.28 22.73 24.12
C TRP A 712 7.58 23.62 25.34
N THR A 713 7.91 24.88 25.08
CA THR A 713 7.65 26.01 25.98
C THR A 713 6.96 27.09 25.18
N ALA A 714 5.74 27.46 25.57
CA ALA A 714 5.02 28.58 24.98
C ALA A 714 5.26 29.84 25.84
N ASP A 715 5.44 30.99 25.20
CA ASP A 715 5.30 32.28 25.84
C ASP A 715 4.72 33.31 24.84
N LYS A 716 4.11 34.40 25.35
CA LYS A 716 3.28 35.34 24.56
C LYS A 716 3.90 36.75 24.43
N PRO A 717 3.39 37.62 23.52
CA PRO A 717 4.26 38.44 22.68
C PRO A 717 4.66 39.79 23.28
N LYS A 718 5.69 40.40 22.65
CA LYS A 718 5.92 41.84 22.64
C LYS A 718 6.10 42.34 21.20
N THR A 719 6.01 43.66 21.04
CA THR A 719 5.72 44.35 19.78
C THR A 719 6.92 44.59 18.88
N LEU A 720 6.68 44.38 17.58
CA LEU A 720 7.18 45.13 16.42
C LEU A 720 8.25 46.21 16.68
N GLU A 721 9.45 45.98 16.15
CA GLU A 721 10.16 46.97 15.33
C GLU A 721 10.48 46.30 13.97
N GLN A 722 10.91 47.07 12.98
CA GLN A 722 10.84 46.71 11.56
C GLN A 722 12.22 46.78 10.89
N ASP A 723 12.85 45.63 10.66
CA ASP A 723 14.10 45.47 9.91
C ASP A 723 13.88 44.53 8.69
N ASP A 724 14.47 44.87 7.54
CA ASP A 724 14.37 44.10 6.30
C ASP A 724 15.30 42.86 6.30
N GLU A 725 14.76 41.67 6.53
CA GLU A 725 15.53 40.41 6.36
C GLU A 725 15.66 39.99 4.89
N ASN A 726 16.67 40.53 4.21
CA ASN A 726 17.18 39.98 2.96
C ASN A 726 17.92 38.64 3.24
N PRO A 727 17.69 37.55 2.48
CA PRO A 727 18.27 36.24 2.79
C PRO A 727 19.81 36.25 2.74
N LYS A 728 20.43 35.62 3.75
CA LYS A 728 21.88 35.63 3.95
C LYS A 728 22.60 34.72 2.96
N SER A 729 23.68 35.22 2.37
CA SER A 729 24.48 34.49 1.37
C SER A 729 25.16 33.25 1.98
N ASN A 730 25.38 32.22 1.15
CA ASN A 730 26.11 30.99 1.53
C ASN A 730 27.49 31.27 2.15
N ASP A 731 28.14 32.37 1.76
CA ASP A 731 29.44 32.79 2.32
C ASP A 731 29.35 33.39 3.73
N GLU A 732 28.17 33.78 4.21
CA GLU A 732 27.94 34.12 5.62
C GLU A 732 27.74 32.87 6.47
N PHE A 733 26.98 31.88 5.95
CA PHE A 733 26.85 30.56 6.57
C PHE A 733 28.21 29.84 6.68
N ARG A 734 29.04 29.88 5.63
CA ARG A 734 30.42 29.33 5.66
C ARG A 734 31.27 29.95 6.78
N LYS A 735 31.13 31.25 7.07
CA LYS A 735 31.91 31.94 8.12
C LYS A 735 31.51 31.54 9.54
N LEU A 736 30.29 31.06 9.76
CA LEU A 736 29.82 30.58 11.07
C LEU A 736 30.46 29.25 11.48
N TYR A 737 30.87 28.41 10.53
CA TYR A 737 31.38 27.05 10.81
C TYR A 737 32.90 26.95 11.06
N PHE A 738 33.69 28.01 10.83
CA PHE A 738 35.14 28.02 11.08
C PHE A 738 35.56 28.59 12.45
N LYS A 739 34.65 28.63 13.43
CA LYS A 739 34.95 28.90 14.85
C LYS A 739 34.26 27.86 15.76
N GLY A 740 34.91 26.70 15.89
CA GLY A 740 34.56 25.61 16.83
C GLY A 740 35.77 24.76 17.15
#